data_AF-A0AAV6RRI5-F1
#
_entry.id   AF-A0AAV6RRI5-F1
#
_cell.length_a   1.000
_cell.length_b   1.000
_cell.length_c   1.000
_cell.angle_alpha   90.00
_cell.angle_beta   90.00
_cell.angle_gamma   90.00
#
_symmetry.space_group_name_H-M   'P 1'
#
loop_
_entity.id
_entity.type
_entity.pdbx_description
1 polymer ?
#
loop_
_entity_poly.entity_id
_entity_poly.type
_entity_poly.pdbx_seq_one_letter_code
_entity_poly.pdbx_strand_id
1 'polypeptide(L)'
;MNQIKASEEEAPPSKTTLCEEHEGQRRIHQQRPDSPRPGPGPSCVSMKSDRSMYEPLNFKQEQSGPSEGGPDSAGPGPGPSCVSMKSDLSIDRLISFKDGQKHGELIVDQQRTEVLSGQSVQQHGADLDSIFKLLEENIICFVKNELKKIHKVLDTDHTEVSESQREDEEQRSSREAFLKITEDFLRRMKQEKLADKIRAPACRRELKLNLKKKFQCLFEGVAKAGNSTLLNEIFTELYITEGETGEVNEEHEVRQIEKASWKSDRPETSIRQEDIFKASAGRGGPIRRVMTKGVAGIGKTVLTQKFTLDWAEDKSNQDAQFMFPFTFRELNVLKEKKFSLVELIHHFFTETKEAGICRFEDFKVVFIFDGLDECRLPLDFHNSEILTDVTVSTSVDVLLTNLIRGKLLPSARFWITTRPAAASQIPPDCVDMVTEVRGFTDPQKEDYFRKRFRDKEQARRIISHIQTSRSLHIMCHIPVFCWITATVLENMLKTRDGGELPKTLTEMYIHFLVVQSKVKKVKYDGGAETDPHWSPVNKKMFESLGKLAFEQLQKGNLIFYESDLTECGIDITAASVYSGVFTQIFKEERGLYQDKVFCFVHLSVQEFLAALHVHLTFITSGTNLLSEEPTTSQQSIQTNKPELNHLHQSAVEEALLSPNGHLDLSLRFLLGLSLETNQKLLRGLLTQTGSGSQTNQETVEYIKKKISENLSAERSINLFHCLNELNHRSLVGEIQWFLRSGRLSTETLSPAQWSALVFILLSSGKDLEEFDLKKYSASEEALLKLLPVVKVSTKALLSGCKLSERSCEALSSVLSSVSSSLRHVDLSNNDLQDSGVKLLCDGLKSPHCSLETLRMSGCKLSERSCEALSSVLSSVSSSLRHMDLSNNDLQDPGVKLLCDGLKSPHCSLETLSLSGCLVSEEGCSSLTSALNSNPSHLRELDLSYNHPGDSGEKLLSAGLKSPHWRLDTLRMDHAGEQWLKPGLRKYSCELELDTNTMHRELKLSDDNRKVNCVTEYQSYPDHPDRFEFCRQLLCRPGLTGRCYWEVEWRGTVNISLSYRGIKRKDISSDCWFGCNDQSWSLICSDDHGYSVRHCGTQTPIMSSVSHRVSVYVDCPAGTLSFYSVSSDSLIHLHTFRTTFTEPVYPGFWVCHGSSVSLCPL
;
A
#
# COMPACT_ATOMS: atom_id res chain seq x y z
N MET A 1 -16.20 53.59 23.18
CA MET A 1 -16.29 54.88 23.89
C MET A 1 -15.98 54.59 25.36
N ASN A 2 -15.08 55.35 26.00
CA ASN A 2 -14.47 55.10 27.33
C ASN A 2 -13.56 53.83 27.34
N GLN A 3 -12.23 53.90 27.55
CA GLN A 3 -11.37 54.39 28.67
C GLN A 3 -11.28 53.38 29.83
N ILE A 4 -10.10 53.10 30.44
CA ILE A 4 -9.20 54.02 31.20
C ILE A 4 -7.72 53.53 31.24
N LYS A 5 -6.75 54.47 31.06
CA LYS A 5 -5.29 54.54 31.49
C LYS A 5 -4.31 53.36 31.20
N ALA A 6 -3.00 53.51 30.92
CA ALA A 6 -1.91 54.44 31.31
C ALA A 6 -1.29 54.13 32.71
N SER A 7 0.03 54.26 32.98
CA SER A 7 1.10 55.09 32.36
C SER A 7 2.53 54.44 32.40
N GLU A 8 3.51 54.85 31.55
CA GLU A 8 4.71 55.75 31.74
C GLU A 8 5.92 55.15 32.50
N GLU A 9 7.19 55.56 32.28
CA GLU A 9 7.82 56.56 31.35
C GLU A 9 8.98 55.85 30.55
N GLU A 10 10.09 56.36 29.97
CA GLU A 10 10.89 57.60 29.73
C GLU A 10 11.81 57.26 28.49
N ALA A 11 12.59 58.07 27.76
CA ALA A 11 12.70 59.52 27.45
C ALA A 11 13.59 59.72 26.17
N PRO A 12 13.48 60.83 25.39
CA PRO A 12 14.28 61.11 24.17
C PRO A 12 15.38 62.18 24.34
N PRO A 13 16.39 62.30 23.45
CA PRO A 13 16.41 63.49 22.55
C PRO A 13 17.14 63.39 21.17
N SER A 14 16.36 63.59 20.09
CA SER A 14 16.61 64.48 18.93
C SER A 14 17.87 64.46 18.00
N LYS A 15 17.59 64.19 16.70
CA LYS A 15 17.84 65.01 15.46
C LYS A 15 19.13 64.93 14.59
N THR A 16 18.88 64.94 13.25
CA THR A 16 19.71 65.38 12.08
C THR A 16 20.95 64.56 11.69
N THR A 17 21.39 64.41 10.41
CA THR A 17 21.04 65.03 9.09
C THR A 17 21.18 64.00 7.92
N LEU A 18 21.00 64.42 6.65
CA LEU A 18 21.16 63.63 5.41
C LEU A 18 22.23 64.21 4.45
N CYS A 19 22.80 63.32 3.60
CA CYS A 19 23.44 63.52 2.28
C CYS A 19 24.76 64.29 2.04
N GLU A 20 25.54 63.71 1.11
CA GLU A 20 26.30 64.31 -0.02
C GLU A 20 27.80 64.77 0.03
N GLU A 21 28.48 64.37 -1.06
CA GLU A 21 29.65 64.90 -1.82
C GLU A 21 31.16 64.86 -1.40
N HIS A 22 31.94 64.37 -2.39
CA HIS A 22 33.29 64.71 -2.90
C HIS A 22 34.63 64.69 -2.08
N GLU A 23 35.51 63.79 -2.54
CA GLU A 23 36.94 63.94 -2.92
C GLU A 23 38.00 64.71 -2.09
N GLY A 24 39.02 63.95 -1.65
CA GLY A 24 40.45 64.28 -1.90
C GLY A 24 41.18 65.11 -0.83
N GLN A 25 42.53 65.21 -0.84
CA GLN A 25 43.59 64.64 -1.69
C GLN A 25 44.94 64.86 -0.93
N ARG A 26 45.94 63.94 -0.86
CA ARG A 26 47.15 63.93 -1.74
C ARG A 26 48.28 63.00 -1.23
N ARG A 27 48.85 62.20 -2.16
CA ARG A 27 50.30 61.95 -2.47
C ARG A 27 51.18 61.30 -1.35
N ILE A 28 52.25 60.55 -1.64
CA ILE A 28 53.34 60.73 -2.65
C ILE A 28 53.76 59.41 -3.36
N HIS A 29 54.11 59.56 -4.66
CA HIS A 29 55.00 58.80 -5.60
C HIS A 29 55.72 57.50 -5.15
N GLN A 30 56.08 56.51 -6.01
CA GLN A 30 55.95 56.20 -7.46
C GLN A 30 56.31 54.67 -7.67
N GLN A 31 56.48 54.00 -8.82
CA GLN A 31 56.61 54.34 -10.27
C GLN A 31 55.98 53.25 -11.21
N ARG A 32 56.73 52.76 -12.22
CA ARG A 32 56.49 51.75 -13.29
C ARG A 32 57.87 51.33 -13.88
N PRO A 33 58.07 50.37 -14.84
CA PRO A 33 57.10 49.73 -15.76
C PRO A 33 57.25 48.20 -16.04
N ASP A 34 56.33 47.67 -16.87
CA ASP A 34 56.44 46.60 -17.91
C ASP A 34 56.82 45.10 -17.64
N SER A 35 56.50 44.30 -18.67
CA SER A 35 56.55 42.82 -18.83
C SER A 35 57.75 42.36 -19.71
N PRO A 36 58.01 41.05 -20.09
CA PRO A 36 57.21 39.81 -19.96
C PRO A 36 58.03 38.51 -19.58
N ARG A 37 57.49 37.31 -19.93
CA ARG A 37 58.16 35.96 -19.99
C ARG A 37 59.41 35.96 -20.92
N PRO A 38 60.38 34.98 -20.90
CA PRO A 38 60.32 33.54 -20.55
C PRO A 38 61.39 33.14 -19.48
N GLY A 39 61.99 31.96 -19.29
CA GLY A 39 62.26 30.70 -20.04
C GLY A 39 63.26 29.83 -19.19
N PRO A 40 63.65 28.60 -19.56
CA PRO A 40 64.08 27.60 -18.55
C PRO A 40 65.56 27.11 -18.53
N GLY A 41 66.03 26.70 -17.34
CA GLY A 41 67.21 25.83 -17.09
C GLY A 41 68.59 26.51 -17.04
N PRO A 42 69.71 25.77 -16.79
CA PRO A 42 69.84 24.34 -16.41
C PRO A 42 70.90 24.07 -15.28
N SER A 43 71.27 22.78 -15.07
CA SER A 43 72.58 22.28 -14.53
C SER A 43 72.90 22.48 -13.01
N CYS A 44 73.91 21.86 -12.37
CA CYS A 44 74.58 20.52 -12.50
C CYS A 44 75.44 20.20 -11.24
N VAL A 45 75.64 18.89 -10.96
CA VAL A 45 76.63 18.19 -10.05
C VAL A 45 77.62 18.94 -9.13
N SER A 46 77.80 18.43 -7.89
CA SER A 46 79.13 17.97 -7.38
C SER A 46 79.05 17.04 -6.14
N MET A 47 80.16 16.39 -5.78
CA MET A 47 80.29 15.20 -4.90
C MET A 47 80.75 15.46 -3.45
N LYS A 48 80.41 14.55 -2.52
CA LYS A 48 81.34 13.58 -1.84
C LYS A 48 80.60 12.77 -0.73
N SER A 49 80.76 11.45 -0.56
CA SER A 49 81.95 10.57 -0.37
C SER A 49 82.32 10.48 1.13
N ASP A 50 82.44 9.31 1.77
CA ASP A 50 82.30 7.91 1.29
C ASP A 50 82.12 6.89 2.43
N ARG A 51 81.42 5.78 2.14
CA ARG A 51 81.45 4.39 2.68
C ARG A 51 80.14 3.69 2.23
N SER A 52 80.02 2.43 1.80
CA SER A 52 80.76 1.15 1.96
C SER A 52 80.53 0.44 3.32
N MET A 53 80.34 -0.88 3.41
CA MET A 53 80.37 -1.99 2.43
C MET A 53 78.97 -2.69 2.38
N TYR A 54 78.66 -3.76 1.63
CA TYR A 54 79.45 -4.73 0.85
C TYR A 54 78.71 -5.15 -0.45
N GLU A 55 78.84 -6.40 -0.94
CA GLU A 55 78.57 -6.79 -2.34
C GLU A 55 77.59 -7.98 -2.52
N PRO A 56 76.87 -8.05 -3.67
CA PRO A 56 76.12 -9.21 -4.15
C PRO A 56 76.87 -10.01 -5.24
N LEU A 57 76.40 -11.23 -5.57
CA LEU A 57 76.81 -11.99 -6.77
C LEU A 57 75.61 -12.63 -7.50
N ASN A 58 75.85 -13.16 -8.70
CA ASN A 58 74.93 -13.04 -9.85
C ASN A 58 74.91 -14.30 -10.77
N PHE A 59 74.07 -14.27 -11.82
CA PHE A 59 73.88 -15.23 -12.93
C PHE A 59 73.03 -16.49 -12.63
N LYS A 60 72.36 -17.13 -13.61
CA LYS A 60 72.57 -17.11 -15.09
C LYS A 60 71.27 -17.09 -15.93
N GLN A 61 71.38 -17.26 -17.24
CA GLN A 61 70.49 -16.72 -18.29
C GLN A 61 70.24 -17.73 -19.43
N GLU A 62 69.03 -17.72 -20.02
CA GLU A 62 68.60 -18.38 -21.29
C GLU A 62 68.64 -19.94 -21.32
N GLN A 63 67.88 -20.69 -22.14
CA GLN A 63 67.38 -20.49 -23.52
C GLN A 63 65.95 -21.03 -23.82
N SER A 64 65.53 -20.90 -25.08
CA SER A 64 64.23 -21.21 -25.72
C SER A 64 63.99 -22.67 -26.14
N GLY A 65 62.71 -23.09 -26.27
CA GLY A 65 62.33 -24.27 -27.09
C GLY A 65 60.88 -24.77 -26.84
N PRO A 66 60.10 -25.21 -27.85
CA PRO A 66 58.64 -25.36 -27.70
C PRO A 66 58.07 -26.79 -27.88
N SER A 67 56.72 -26.84 -27.96
CA SER A 67 55.80 -27.87 -28.54
C SER A 67 55.43 -29.14 -27.74
N GLU A 68 54.10 -29.23 -27.52
CA GLU A 68 53.19 -30.40 -27.62
C GLU A 68 53.36 -31.65 -26.73
N GLY A 69 52.20 -32.25 -26.38
CA GLY A 69 52.09 -33.63 -25.89
C GLY A 69 51.54 -33.82 -24.47
N GLY A 70 50.30 -34.31 -24.37
CA GLY A 70 49.88 -35.22 -23.29
C GLY A 70 49.69 -36.64 -23.85
N PRO A 71 49.14 -37.62 -23.10
CA PRO A 71 48.58 -37.51 -21.74
C PRO A 71 49.05 -38.63 -20.76
N ASP A 72 48.42 -38.62 -19.57
CA ASP A 72 48.10 -39.76 -18.69
C ASP A 72 49.14 -40.68 -18.02
N SER A 73 48.92 -40.82 -16.70
CA SER A 73 49.08 -42.02 -15.86
C SER A 73 50.48 -42.53 -15.49
N ALA A 74 50.85 -42.33 -14.21
CA ALA A 74 51.77 -43.22 -13.48
C ALA A 74 51.62 -43.09 -11.95
N GLY A 75 51.45 -44.23 -11.28
CA GLY A 75 52.15 -44.52 -10.01
C GLY A 75 53.13 -45.69 -10.26
N PRO A 76 53.77 -46.31 -9.23
CA PRO A 76 53.63 -46.06 -7.79
C PRO A 76 54.96 -46.03 -6.95
N GLY A 77 54.93 -45.41 -5.77
CA GLY A 77 55.92 -45.55 -4.67
C GLY A 77 57.31 -44.90 -4.89
N PRO A 78 58.33 -45.13 -4.00
CA PRO A 78 58.27 -45.71 -2.64
C PRO A 78 59.19 -45.03 -1.56
N GLY A 79 58.79 -45.08 -0.26
CA GLY A 79 59.65 -44.77 0.93
C GLY A 79 60.09 -43.29 1.10
N PRO A 80 60.96 -42.93 2.08
CA PRO A 80 61.46 -43.63 3.30
C PRO A 80 60.59 -43.31 4.55
N SER A 81 60.61 -43.98 5.72
CA SER A 81 61.63 -44.44 6.69
C SER A 81 62.14 -43.41 7.73
N CYS A 82 62.10 -43.80 9.02
CA CYS A 82 62.93 -43.35 10.17
C CYS A 82 62.48 -42.25 11.18
N VAL A 83 61.83 -42.72 12.27
CA VAL A 83 62.06 -42.40 13.72
C VAL A 83 61.56 -41.07 14.35
N SER A 84 61.05 -41.20 15.59
CA SER A 84 60.74 -40.17 16.62
C SER A 84 59.44 -39.36 16.46
N MET A 85 58.67 -39.03 17.50
CA MET A 85 58.80 -39.26 18.96
C MET A 85 57.53 -39.92 19.57
N LYS A 86 57.63 -40.41 20.81
CA LYS A 86 56.48 -40.71 21.68
C LYS A 86 56.14 -39.52 22.59
N SER A 87 54.90 -39.40 23.02
CA SER A 87 54.49 -38.51 24.11
C SER A 87 53.37 -39.16 24.95
N ASP A 88 53.78 -39.84 26.03
CA ASP A 88 52.89 -40.48 27.00
C ASP A 88 52.92 -39.69 28.34
N LEU A 89 51.90 -39.91 29.19
CA LEU A 89 51.75 -39.42 30.58
C LEU A 89 51.20 -38.00 30.81
N SER A 90 49.97 -37.95 31.31
CA SER A 90 49.51 -36.96 32.30
C SER A 90 48.93 -37.73 33.50
N ILE A 91 49.28 -37.34 34.72
CA ILE A 91 48.66 -37.80 35.98
C ILE A 91 48.57 -36.58 36.90
N ASP A 92 47.36 -36.33 37.43
CA ASP A 92 47.07 -35.19 38.30
C ASP A 92 47.70 -35.27 39.69
N ARG A 93 47.88 -34.08 40.30
CA ARG A 93 47.85 -33.93 41.76
C ARG A 93 47.08 -32.68 42.21
N LEU A 94 45.88 -32.94 42.72
CA LEU A 94 45.36 -32.45 44.00
C LEU A 94 45.68 -31.01 44.43
N ILE A 95 44.63 -30.18 44.49
CA ILE A 95 44.46 -29.15 45.53
C ILE A 95 43.12 -29.40 46.25
N SER A 96 43.12 -29.25 47.57
CA SER A 96 42.00 -29.54 48.46
C SER A 96 41.22 -28.29 48.88
N PHE A 97 39.93 -28.45 49.22
CA PHE A 97 39.23 -27.55 50.15
C PHE A 97 38.46 -28.33 51.22
N LYS A 98 38.12 -27.66 52.32
CA LYS A 98 37.55 -28.22 53.57
C LYS A 98 36.14 -27.67 53.86
N ASP A 99 35.42 -28.39 54.74
CA ASP A 99 34.39 -27.96 55.73
C ASP A 99 33.54 -26.70 55.40
N GLY A 100 32.21 -26.68 55.44
CA GLY A 100 31.26 -27.51 56.18
C GLY A 100 30.14 -26.63 56.80
N GLN A 101 28.95 -27.23 57.04
CA GLN A 101 27.80 -26.67 57.80
C GLN A 101 27.01 -25.51 57.13
N LYS A 102 25.68 -25.32 57.32
CA LYS A 102 24.62 -26.09 58.02
C LYS A 102 23.20 -25.57 57.63
N HIS A 103 22.16 -26.29 58.09
CA HIS A 103 20.71 -25.95 58.08
C HIS A 103 20.00 -25.94 56.70
N GLY A 104 18.74 -26.40 56.59
CA GLY A 104 17.97 -27.22 57.54
C GLY A 104 16.45 -27.20 57.31
N GLU A 105 15.80 -28.38 57.45
CA GLU A 105 14.34 -28.59 57.61
C GLU A 105 13.43 -28.16 56.42
N LEU A 106 12.24 -28.71 56.16
CA LEU A 106 11.48 -29.93 56.51
C LEU A 106 10.45 -30.09 55.34
N ILE A 107 10.05 -31.27 54.85
CA ILE A 107 9.00 -32.18 55.36
C ILE A 107 8.96 -33.43 54.43
N VAL A 108 8.85 -34.64 55.04
CA VAL A 108 7.99 -35.82 54.73
C VAL A 108 7.38 -35.92 53.30
N ASP A 109 7.37 -37.06 52.58
CA ASP A 109 7.26 -38.46 53.02
C ASP A 109 7.97 -39.48 52.10
N GLN A 110 8.38 -40.64 52.63
CA GLN A 110 8.59 -41.86 51.84
C GLN A 110 8.46 -43.10 52.74
N GLN A 111 7.59 -44.05 52.37
CA GLN A 111 7.30 -45.24 53.17
C GLN A 111 8.40 -46.32 53.06
N ARG A 112 8.47 -47.17 54.10
CA ARG A 112 9.48 -48.23 54.29
C ARG A 112 9.27 -49.45 53.39
N THR A 113 10.36 -50.15 53.08
CA THR A 113 10.72 -51.46 53.69
C THR A 113 12.22 -51.70 53.44
N GLU A 114 13.08 -51.79 54.46
CA GLU A 114 13.38 -52.99 55.26
C GLU A 114 14.00 -54.11 54.39
N VAL A 115 15.34 -54.26 54.28
CA VAL A 115 16.40 -54.61 55.29
C VAL A 115 16.45 -56.10 55.64
N LEU A 116 17.59 -56.76 55.35
CA LEU A 116 18.25 -57.90 56.03
C LEU A 116 19.58 -58.18 55.23
N SER A 117 20.75 -57.65 55.59
CA SER A 117 21.72 -58.10 56.62
C SER A 117 22.42 -59.46 56.35
N GLY A 118 23.75 -59.49 56.16
CA GLY A 118 24.49 -60.77 56.00
C GLY A 118 26.00 -60.70 55.64
N GLN A 119 26.84 -60.44 56.64
CA GLN A 119 28.28 -60.82 56.80
C GLN A 119 29.16 -61.38 55.64
N SER A 120 30.25 -60.62 55.37
CA SER A 120 31.67 -61.03 55.25
C SER A 120 32.17 -62.20 54.35
N VAL A 121 32.95 -61.82 53.34
CA VAL A 121 34.34 -62.28 53.03
C VAL A 121 34.65 -63.80 53.08
N GLN A 122 34.83 -64.42 51.91
CA GLN A 122 36.19 -64.75 51.41
C GLN A 122 36.20 -64.97 49.87
N GLN A 123 37.38 -65.21 49.30
CA GLN A 123 37.67 -65.14 47.86
C GLN A 123 37.15 -66.35 47.07
N HIS A 124 36.64 -66.10 45.85
CA HIS A 124 37.12 -66.74 44.62
C HIS A 124 36.85 -65.79 43.43
N GLY A 125 37.41 -66.08 42.25
CA GLY A 125 37.41 -65.14 41.12
C GLY A 125 36.00 -64.83 40.61
N ALA A 126 35.70 -63.54 40.37
CA ALA A 126 34.54 -63.15 39.59
C ALA A 126 34.78 -63.57 38.13
N ASP A 127 34.08 -64.63 37.74
CA ASP A 127 34.25 -65.31 36.46
C ASP A 127 34.05 -64.36 35.27
N LEU A 128 34.88 -64.47 34.23
CA LEU A 128 34.68 -63.72 32.99
C LEU A 128 33.31 -64.06 32.39
N ASP A 129 32.89 -65.32 32.48
CA ASP A 129 31.57 -65.76 32.02
C ASP A 129 30.44 -65.11 32.83
N SER A 130 30.66 -64.80 34.13
CA SER A 130 29.68 -64.09 34.96
C SER A 130 29.53 -62.62 34.57
N ILE A 131 30.63 -61.96 34.17
CA ILE A 131 30.63 -60.57 33.69
C ILE A 131 30.03 -60.52 32.27
N PHE A 132 30.42 -61.43 31.37
CA PHE A 132 29.86 -61.51 30.02
C PHE A 132 28.37 -61.88 30.03
N LYS A 133 27.93 -62.75 30.93
CA LYS A 133 26.50 -63.04 31.11
C LYS A 133 25.71 -61.85 31.64
N LEU A 134 26.24 -61.10 32.62
CA LEU A 134 25.62 -59.87 33.09
C LEU A 134 25.58 -58.80 31.98
N LEU A 135 26.61 -58.72 31.14
CA LEU A 135 26.64 -57.85 29.96
C LEU A 135 25.61 -58.28 28.91
N GLU A 136 25.47 -59.58 28.63
CA GLU A 136 24.46 -60.14 27.73
C GLU A 136 23.04 -59.85 28.24
N GLU A 137 22.76 -60.10 29.52
CA GLU A 137 21.46 -59.82 30.14
C GLU A 137 21.10 -58.31 30.06
N ASN A 138 22.08 -57.42 30.29
CA ASN A 138 21.89 -55.97 30.15
C ASN A 138 21.68 -55.54 28.68
N ILE A 139 22.47 -56.06 27.73
CA ILE A 139 22.29 -55.78 26.29
C ILE A 139 20.93 -56.28 25.81
N ILE A 140 20.52 -57.50 26.19
CA ILE A 140 19.21 -58.06 25.85
C ILE A 140 18.08 -57.22 26.46
N CYS A 141 18.24 -56.71 27.68
CA CYS A 141 17.27 -55.81 28.31
C CYS A 141 17.17 -54.47 27.56
N PHE A 142 18.30 -53.83 27.26
CA PHE A 142 18.38 -52.59 26.49
C PHE A 142 17.75 -52.74 25.09
N VAL A 143 18.16 -53.76 24.33
CA VAL A 143 17.63 -54.07 22.99
C VAL A 143 16.13 -54.34 23.03
N LYS A 144 15.63 -55.12 24.00
CA LYS A 144 14.18 -55.36 24.16
C LYS A 144 13.41 -54.07 24.50
N ASN A 145 14.01 -53.16 25.27
CA ASN A 145 13.37 -51.90 25.64
C ASN A 145 13.39 -50.89 24.49
N GLU A 146 14.48 -50.73 23.76
CA GLU A 146 14.53 -49.86 22.57
C GLU A 146 13.69 -50.41 21.42
N LEU A 147 13.65 -51.72 21.17
CA LEU A 147 12.73 -52.31 20.20
C LEU A 147 11.25 -52.05 20.56
N LYS A 148 10.89 -52.09 21.85
CA LYS A 148 9.54 -51.69 22.32
C LYS A 148 9.27 -50.20 22.09
N LYS A 149 10.25 -49.32 22.34
CA LYS A 149 10.11 -47.88 22.03
C LYS A 149 9.92 -47.64 20.54
N ILE A 150 10.73 -48.29 19.69
CA ILE A 150 10.66 -48.21 18.22
C ILE A 150 9.31 -48.74 17.72
N HIS A 151 8.85 -49.91 18.18
CA HIS A 151 7.54 -50.47 17.83
C HIS A 151 6.41 -49.50 18.19
N LYS A 152 6.44 -48.91 19.39
CA LYS A 152 5.43 -47.92 19.83
C LYS A 152 5.43 -46.65 18.95
N VAL A 153 6.59 -46.20 18.48
CA VAL A 153 6.72 -45.06 17.54
C VAL A 153 6.21 -45.42 16.13
N LEU A 154 6.24 -46.69 15.75
CA LEU A 154 5.76 -47.17 14.44
C LEU A 154 4.25 -47.46 14.42
N ASP A 155 3.64 -47.79 15.55
CA ASP A 155 2.18 -48.02 15.68
C ASP A 155 1.35 -46.73 15.72
N THR A 156 1.90 -45.60 16.18
CA THR A 156 1.15 -44.35 16.34
C THR A 156 1.33 -43.39 15.16
N ASP A 157 0.30 -43.25 14.32
CA ASP A 157 0.27 -42.26 13.22
C ASP A 157 0.23 -40.78 13.69
N HIS A 158 0.13 -40.52 15.00
CA HIS A 158 0.22 -39.19 15.61
C HIS A 158 1.55 -38.96 16.32
N THR A 159 2.28 -37.91 15.92
CA THR A 159 3.69 -37.68 16.28
C THR A 159 3.88 -36.77 17.49
N GLU A 160 3.46 -37.22 18.68
CA GLU A 160 3.87 -36.59 19.96
C GLU A 160 4.53 -37.60 20.90
N VAL A 161 5.86 -37.70 20.80
CA VAL A 161 6.71 -38.22 21.87
C VAL A 161 7.40 -37.01 22.50
N SER A 162 6.93 -36.62 23.68
CA SER A 162 7.67 -35.68 24.53
C SER A 162 8.96 -36.36 25.00
N GLU A 163 10.09 -36.02 24.40
CA GLU A 163 11.40 -36.42 24.91
C GLU A 163 11.69 -35.62 26.19
N SER A 164 11.55 -36.30 27.33
CA SER A 164 11.86 -35.76 28.64
C SER A 164 13.31 -35.27 28.70
N GLN A 165 13.51 -33.97 28.90
CA GLN A 165 14.83 -33.35 28.99
C GLN A 165 15.59 -33.79 30.26
N ARG A 166 16.23 -34.96 30.19
CA ARG A 166 17.35 -35.49 31.00
C ARG A 166 17.56 -36.99 30.67
N GLU A 167 18.15 -37.28 29.52
CA GLU A 167 18.84 -38.56 29.26
C GLU A 167 20.35 -38.27 29.17
N ASP A 168 21.20 -39.10 29.78
CA ASP A 168 22.66 -38.90 29.82
C ASP A 168 23.30 -39.13 28.43
N GLU A 169 24.39 -38.41 28.12
CA GLU A 169 25.00 -38.44 26.78
C GLU A 169 25.50 -39.83 26.35
N GLU A 170 25.97 -40.65 27.31
CA GLU A 170 26.40 -42.03 27.04
C GLU A 170 25.23 -42.94 26.60
N GLN A 171 24.03 -42.76 27.18
CA GLN A 171 22.84 -43.49 26.75
C GLN A 171 22.42 -43.06 25.34
N ARG A 172 22.51 -41.76 25.03
CA ARG A 172 22.18 -41.22 23.71
C ARG A 172 23.07 -41.78 22.61
N SER A 173 24.39 -41.85 22.85
CA SER A 173 25.36 -42.46 21.93
C SER A 173 25.05 -43.95 21.68
N SER A 174 24.83 -44.72 22.75
CA SER A 174 24.48 -46.14 22.69
C SER A 174 23.19 -46.41 21.90
N ARG A 175 22.21 -45.51 22.05
CA ARG A 175 20.90 -45.54 21.38
C ARG A 175 20.99 -45.22 19.89
N GLU A 176 21.83 -44.27 19.48
CA GLU A 176 22.07 -44.00 18.05
C GLU A 176 22.84 -45.14 17.36
N ALA A 177 23.82 -45.73 18.04
CA ALA A 177 24.51 -46.93 17.54
C ALA A 177 23.52 -48.10 17.32
N PHE A 178 22.60 -48.32 18.26
CA PHE A 178 21.55 -49.33 18.13
C PHE A 178 20.56 -49.03 16.99
N LEU A 179 20.23 -47.75 16.74
CA LEU A 179 19.39 -47.36 15.60
C LEU A 179 20.06 -47.66 14.25
N LYS A 180 21.39 -47.43 14.11
CA LYS A 180 22.15 -47.80 12.90
C LYS A 180 22.21 -49.33 12.70
N ILE A 181 22.43 -50.09 13.77
CA ILE A 181 22.39 -51.56 13.72
C ILE A 181 20.99 -52.06 13.30
N THR A 182 19.93 -51.44 13.84
CA THR A 182 18.54 -51.77 13.48
C THR A 182 18.23 -51.43 12.02
N GLU A 183 18.75 -50.30 11.51
CA GLU A 183 18.66 -49.94 10.08
C GLU A 183 19.32 -51.01 9.19
N ASP A 184 20.56 -51.39 9.50
CA ASP A 184 21.30 -52.42 8.75
C ASP A 184 20.54 -53.75 8.69
N PHE A 185 19.98 -54.20 9.82
CA PHE A 185 19.17 -55.42 9.85
C PHE A 185 17.88 -55.28 9.04
N LEU A 186 17.18 -54.14 9.11
CA LEU A 186 15.96 -53.91 8.32
C LEU A 186 16.24 -53.83 6.82
N ARG A 187 17.32 -53.15 6.39
CA ARG A 187 17.73 -53.13 4.97
C ARG A 187 18.15 -54.53 4.50
N ARG A 188 18.86 -55.32 5.31
CA ARG A 188 19.14 -56.76 5.02
C ARG A 188 17.86 -57.61 4.92
N MET A 189 16.84 -57.30 5.72
CA MET A 189 15.50 -57.92 5.66
C MET A 189 14.62 -57.38 4.51
N LYS A 190 15.14 -56.48 3.66
CA LYS A 190 14.41 -55.76 2.58
C LYS A 190 13.23 -54.93 3.08
N GLN A 191 13.26 -54.51 4.34
CA GLN A 191 12.24 -53.67 4.98
C GLN A 191 12.60 -52.18 4.91
N GLU A 192 12.90 -51.70 3.70
CA GLU A 192 13.39 -50.34 3.45
C GLU A 192 12.45 -49.24 3.97
N LYS A 193 11.12 -49.44 3.82
CA LYS A 193 10.10 -48.50 4.34
C LYS A 193 10.12 -48.39 5.88
N LEU A 194 10.55 -49.44 6.60
CA LEU A 194 10.75 -49.39 8.05
C LEU A 194 12.10 -48.76 8.43
N ALA A 195 13.16 -49.05 7.67
CA ALA A 195 14.47 -48.41 7.84
C ALA A 195 14.39 -46.88 7.68
N ASP A 196 13.82 -46.40 6.56
CA ASP A 196 13.63 -44.97 6.29
C ASP A 196 12.72 -44.31 7.35
N LYS A 197 11.62 -44.97 7.78
CA LYS A 197 10.76 -44.47 8.88
C LYS A 197 11.50 -44.32 10.21
N ILE A 198 12.45 -45.19 10.53
CA ILE A 198 13.22 -45.14 11.79
C ILE A 198 14.31 -44.06 11.76
N ARG A 199 14.89 -43.77 10.59
CA ARG A 199 15.93 -42.73 10.45
C ARG A 199 15.35 -41.33 10.22
N ALA A 200 14.13 -41.21 9.69
CA ALA A 200 13.47 -39.94 9.43
C ALA A 200 13.40 -38.97 10.64
N PRO A 201 13.11 -39.39 11.89
CA PRO A 201 13.11 -38.48 13.04
C PRO A 201 14.48 -37.85 13.34
N ALA A 202 15.56 -38.61 13.15
CA ALA A 202 16.93 -38.11 13.34
C ALA A 202 17.35 -37.17 12.20
N CYS A 203 17.10 -37.57 10.95
CA CYS A 203 17.33 -36.72 9.76
C CYS A 203 16.56 -35.39 9.86
N ARG A 204 15.29 -35.44 10.27
CA ARG A 204 14.45 -34.25 10.48
C ARG A 204 15.04 -33.30 11.53
N ARG A 205 15.68 -33.81 12.59
CA ARG A 205 16.37 -32.97 13.59
C ARG A 205 17.57 -32.25 13.00
N GLU A 206 18.44 -32.94 12.26
CA GLU A 206 19.62 -32.30 11.66
C GLU A 206 19.23 -31.32 10.55
N LEU A 207 18.25 -31.68 9.70
CA LEU A 207 17.68 -30.76 8.71
C LEU A 207 17.09 -29.50 9.36
N LYS A 208 16.32 -29.65 10.46
CA LYS A 208 15.83 -28.48 11.22
C LYS A 208 16.96 -27.66 11.82
N LEU A 209 17.99 -28.28 12.39
CA LEU A 209 19.15 -27.57 12.92
C LEU A 209 19.88 -26.79 11.82
N ASN A 210 20.05 -27.35 10.63
CA ASN A 210 20.77 -26.69 9.53
C ASN A 210 19.93 -25.62 8.82
N LEU A 211 18.62 -25.83 8.64
CA LEU A 211 17.71 -24.77 8.18
C LEU A 211 17.58 -23.64 9.22
N LYS A 212 17.58 -23.96 10.52
CA LYS A 212 17.66 -22.95 11.59
C LYS A 212 18.95 -22.15 11.50
N LYS A 213 20.13 -22.80 11.45
CA LYS A 213 21.43 -22.11 11.23
C LYS A 213 21.41 -21.22 9.98
N LYS A 214 20.77 -21.68 8.88
CA LYS A 214 20.68 -20.97 7.59
C LYS A 214 19.77 -19.73 7.62
N PHE A 215 18.68 -19.73 8.40
CA PHE A 215 17.65 -18.66 8.36
C PHE A 215 17.42 -17.89 9.68
N GLN A 216 18.08 -18.28 10.77
CA GLN A 216 17.96 -17.60 12.08
C GLN A 216 18.44 -16.13 12.03
N CYS A 217 19.38 -15.80 11.15
CA CYS A 217 19.94 -14.46 10.98
C CYS A 217 19.66 -13.93 9.57
N LEU A 218 19.19 -12.68 9.46
CA LEU A 218 19.20 -11.95 8.20
C LEU A 218 20.55 -11.23 8.05
N PHE A 219 21.14 -11.31 6.85
CA PHE A 219 22.36 -10.61 6.49
C PHE A 219 22.04 -9.35 5.68
N GLU A 220 22.08 -8.18 6.32
CA GLU A 220 22.02 -6.87 5.67
C GLU A 220 23.36 -6.56 4.94
N GLY A 221 23.68 -7.35 3.89
CA GLY A 221 24.92 -7.27 3.10
C GLY A 221 25.88 -8.46 3.29
N VAL A 222 27.11 -8.35 2.77
CA VAL A 222 28.10 -9.45 2.80
C VAL A 222 28.52 -9.84 4.22
N ALA A 223 28.59 -11.15 4.45
CA ALA A 223 28.85 -11.76 5.74
C ALA A 223 30.35 -11.97 6.02
N LYS A 224 30.86 -11.33 7.08
CA LYS A 224 31.66 -11.96 8.15
C LYS A 224 31.85 -10.98 9.32
N ALA A 225 31.88 -11.53 10.55
CA ALA A 225 32.19 -10.89 11.84
C ALA A 225 31.62 -9.47 12.09
N GLY A 226 30.50 -9.37 12.82
CA GLY A 226 29.92 -8.09 13.23
C GLY A 226 28.55 -8.26 13.87
N ASN A 227 27.52 -7.69 13.26
CA ASN A 227 26.14 -7.68 13.78
C ASN A 227 25.23 -8.52 12.88
N SER A 228 24.90 -9.76 13.29
CA SER A 228 23.85 -10.54 12.64
C SER A 228 22.53 -10.35 13.39
N THR A 229 21.59 -9.62 12.79
CA THR A 229 20.27 -9.41 13.39
C THR A 229 19.43 -10.68 13.27
N LEU A 230 18.86 -11.14 14.39
CA LEU A 230 17.97 -12.30 14.40
C LEU A 230 16.70 -11.99 13.61
N LEU A 231 16.32 -12.87 12.67
CA LEU A 231 15.12 -12.70 11.85
C LEU A 231 13.87 -12.48 12.72
N ASN A 232 13.75 -13.22 13.83
CA ASN A 232 12.66 -13.07 14.80
C ASN A 232 12.60 -11.70 15.53
N GLU A 233 13.69 -10.92 15.61
CA GLU A 233 13.67 -9.59 16.25
C GLU A 233 13.13 -8.49 15.32
N ILE A 234 13.41 -8.59 14.01
CA ILE A 234 13.05 -7.57 13.01
C ILE A 234 11.88 -7.97 12.10
N PHE A 235 11.48 -9.24 12.08
CA PHE A 235 10.36 -9.68 11.27
C PHE A 235 9.08 -8.95 11.68
N THR A 236 8.47 -8.31 10.69
CA THR A 236 7.17 -7.67 10.77
C THR A 236 6.27 -8.45 9.81
N GLU A 237 5.09 -8.85 10.28
CA GLU A 237 4.16 -9.63 9.48
C GLU A 237 3.77 -8.85 8.22
N LEU A 238 3.68 -9.53 7.08
CA LEU A 238 3.33 -8.94 5.79
C LEU A 238 1.82 -9.12 5.57
N TYR A 239 1.16 -8.12 5.00
CA TYR A 239 -0.23 -8.27 4.56
C TYR A 239 -0.27 -9.14 3.29
N ILE A 240 -0.96 -10.28 3.39
CA ILE A 240 -1.11 -11.28 2.33
C ILE A 240 -2.61 -11.51 2.11
N THR A 241 -3.02 -11.63 0.85
CA THR A 241 -4.42 -11.79 0.44
C THR A 241 -4.60 -12.93 -0.57
N GLU A 242 -5.81 -13.49 -0.66
CA GLU A 242 -6.22 -14.40 -1.74
C GLU A 242 -6.26 -13.60 -3.06
N GLY A 243 -5.49 -14.04 -4.07
CA GLY A 243 -5.26 -13.28 -5.29
C GLY A 243 -6.15 -13.73 -6.46
N GLU A 244 -6.55 -12.79 -7.30
CA GLU A 244 -7.40 -13.07 -8.46
C GLU A 244 -6.65 -13.88 -9.54
N THR A 245 -7.40 -14.77 -10.20
CA THR A 245 -6.88 -15.78 -11.14
C THR A 245 -6.71 -15.28 -12.58
N GLY A 246 -7.06 -14.01 -12.85
CA GLY A 246 -6.96 -13.38 -14.15
C GLY A 246 -5.98 -12.21 -14.19
N GLU A 247 -5.46 -11.95 -15.39
CA GLU A 247 -4.60 -10.83 -15.78
C GLU A 247 -3.17 -10.78 -15.17
N VAL A 248 -2.25 -10.30 -15.99
CA VAL A 248 -0.86 -9.98 -15.64
C VAL A 248 -0.78 -8.45 -15.61
N ASN A 249 -0.50 -7.86 -14.44
CA ASN A 249 -0.32 -6.42 -14.36
C ASN A 249 1.05 -6.02 -14.94
N GLU A 250 1.04 -5.40 -16.12
CA GLU A 250 2.22 -4.91 -16.84
C GLU A 250 2.74 -3.54 -16.36
N GLU A 251 2.02 -2.88 -15.43
CA GLU A 251 2.44 -1.58 -14.89
C GLU A 251 3.72 -1.68 -14.05
N HIS A 252 4.52 -0.62 -14.06
CA HIS A 252 5.76 -0.56 -13.29
C HIS A 252 5.51 -0.61 -11.78
N GLU A 253 6.42 -1.25 -11.03
CA GLU A 253 6.27 -1.55 -9.61
C GLU A 253 5.89 -0.30 -8.78
N VAL A 254 6.41 0.88 -9.12
CA VAL A 254 6.07 2.15 -8.45
C VAL A 254 4.60 2.55 -8.60
N ARG A 255 4.00 2.37 -9.78
CA ARG A 255 2.56 2.61 -9.99
C ARG A 255 1.70 1.59 -9.24
N GLN A 256 2.17 0.34 -9.13
CA GLN A 256 1.50 -0.68 -8.33
C GLN A 256 1.51 -0.31 -6.83
N ILE A 257 2.63 0.19 -6.28
CA ILE A 257 2.72 0.71 -4.90
C ILE A 257 1.78 1.89 -4.69
N GLU A 258 1.79 2.86 -5.60
CA GLU A 258 0.98 4.08 -5.49
C GLU A 258 -0.52 3.74 -5.48
N LYS A 259 -0.97 2.86 -6.38
CA LYS A 259 -2.35 2.33 -6.41
C LYS A 259 -2.70 1.49 -5.18
N ALA A 260 -1.82 0.60 -4.73
CA ALA A 260 -2.05 -0.17 -3.50
C ALA A 260 -2.20 0.73 -2.26
N SER A 261 -1.54 1.90 -2.26
CA SER A 261 -1.66 2.91 -1.20
C SER A 261 -3.00 3.65 -1.15
N TRP A 262 -3.91 3.43 -2.13
CA TRP A 262 -5.23 4.08 -2.23
C TRP A 262 -6.39 3.25 -1.66
N LYS A 263 -6.11 2.08 -1.04
CA LYS A 263 -7.07 1.08 -0.52
C LYS A 263 -7.99 0.47 -1.61
N SER A 264 -7.75 -0.80 -1.92
CA SER A 264 -8.77 -1.69 -2.49
C SER A 264 -9.76 -2.05 -1.37
N ASP A 265 -11.01 -1.59 -1.47
CA ASP A 265 -12.08 -1.87 -0.50
C ASP A 265 -12.95 -3.08 -0.93
N ARG A 266 -12.39 -3.98 -1.74
CA ARG A 266 -12.90 -5.36 -1.81
C ARG A 266 -12.60 -6.02 -0.46
N PRO A 267 -13.50 -6.87 0.08
CA PRO A 267 -13.20 -7.67 1.26
C PRO A 267 -12.18 -8.77 0.91
N GLU A 268 -10.92 -8.38 0.77
CA GLU A 268 -9.81 -9.27 0.42
C GLU A 268 -9.60 -10.28 1.55
N THR A 269 -9.75 -11.57 1.25
CA THR A 269 -9.51 -12.66 2.20
C THR A 269 -8.04 -12.60 2.65
N SER A 270 -7.78 -12.03 3.84
CA SER A 270 -6.44 -11.98 4.39
C SER A 270 -6.02 -13.38 4.85
N ILE A 271 -4.88 -13.84 4.34
CA ILE A 271 -4.35 -15.19 4.61
C ILE A 271 -3.12 -15.04 5.50
N ARG A 272 -3.14 -15.70 6.67
CA ARG A 272 -1.93 -15.77 7.51
C ARG A 272 -0.88 -16.69 6.91
N GLN A 273 0.38 -16.41 7.19
CA GLN A 273 1.53 -17.26 6.83
C GLN A 273 1.33 -18.74 7.27
N GLU A 274 0.67 -18.97 8.39
CA GLU A 274 0.37 -20.29 8.98
C GLU A 274 -0.88 -21.01 8.41
N ASP A 275 -1.65 -20.30 7.57
CA ASP A 275 -2.89 -20.79 6.95
C ASP A 275 -2.74 -21.01 5.44
N ILE A 276 -1.56 -20.75 4.86
CA ILE A 276 -1.33 -20.69 3.40
C ILE A 276 -1.61 -21.99 2.62
N PHE A 277 -1.74 -23.14 3.30
CA PHE A 277 -2.16 -24.43 2.71
C PHE A 277 -3.55 -24.90 3.15
N LYS A 278 -4.34 -24.04 3.82
CA LYS A 278 -5.70 -24.35 4.31
C LYS A 278 -6.72 -23.71 3.36
N ALA A 279 -7.79 -24.43 3.03
CA ALA A 279 -8.84 -23.92 2.16
C ALA A 279 -9.66 -22.82 2.85
N SER A 280 -9.95 -21.73 2.12
CA SER A 280 -10.88 -20.70 2.55
C SER A 280 -12.31 -21.24 2.64
N ALA A 281 -13.12 -20.69 3.56
CA ALA A 281 -14.43 -21.24 3.94
C ALA A 281 -15.45 -21.16 2.78
N GLY A 282 -15.52 -22.24 2.00
CA GLY A 282 -16.37 -22.38 0.80
C GLY A 282 -15.68 -23.07 -0.38
N ARG A 283 -14.34 -23.10 -0.42
CA ARG A 283 -13.57 -23.70 -1.53
C ARG A 283 -13.46 -25.22 -1.35
N GLY A 284 -14.24 -25.98 -2.14
CA GLY A 284 -14.32 -27.44 -2.06
C GLY A 284 -13.14 -28.19 -2.69
N GLY A 285 -11.95 -28.14 -2.09
CA GLY A 285 -10.81 -28.95 -2.53
C GLY A 285 -9.54 -28.80 -1.67
N PRO A 286 -8.63 -29.80 -1.65
CA PRO A 286 -7.36 -29.70 -0.94
C PRO A 286 -6.36 -28.83 -1.71
N ILE A 287 -5.83 -27.79 -1.07
CA ILE A 287 -4.80 -26.93 -1.67
C ILE A 287 -3.44 -27.65 -1.62
N ARG A 288 -2.85 -27.92 -2.79
CA ARG A 288 -1.52 -28.53 -2.93
C ARG A 288 -0.47 -27.54 -3.41
N ARG A 289 -0.83 -26.65 -4.34
CA ARG A 289 0.09 -25.78 -5.11
C ARG A 289 -0.33 -24.32 -4.95
N VAL A 290 0.49 -23.55 -4.24
CA VAL A 290 0.27 -22.12 -3.99
C VAL A 290 1.27 -21.30 -4.79
N MET A 291 0.78 -20.31 -5.55
CA MET A 291 1.63 -19.28 -6.16
C MET A 291 1.44 -17.95 -5.44
N THR A 292 2.53 -17.38 -4.94
CA THR A 292 2.54 -16.06 -4.28
C THR A 292 3.16 -15.00 -5.17
N LYS A 293 2.32 -14.09 -5.66
CA LYS A 293 2.68 -12.91 -6.45
C LYS A 293 3.10 -11.74 -5.54
N GLY A 294 3.80 -10.76 -6.13
CA GLY A 294 4.09 -9.46 -5.52
C GLY A 294 5.30 -8.79 -6.17
N VAL A 295 5.43 -7.47 -6.04
CA VAL A 295 6.55 -6.66 -6.60
C VAL A 295 7.92 -7.05 -6.01
N ALA A 296 9.03 -6.49 -6.52
CA ALA A 296 10.33 -6.62 -5.90
C ALA A 296 10.37 -6.01 -4.48
N GLY A 297 11.34 -6.44 -3.67
CA GLY A 297 11.54 -5.94 -2.30
C GLY A 297 10.43 -6.26 -1.29
N ILE A 298 9.25 -6.73 -1.72
CA ILE A 298 8.02 -6.86 -0.91
C ILE A 298 8.07 -7.90 0.21
N GLY A 299 9.19 -8.64 0.32
CA GLY A 299 9.45 -9.60 1.38
C GLY A 299 9.16 -11.06 1.03
N LYS A 300 8.84 -11.42 -0.22
CA LYS A 300 8.55 -12.81 -0.64
C LYS A 300 9.58 -13.84 -0.13
N THR A 301 10.87 -13.57 -0.34
CA THR A 301 11.99 -14.40 0.14
C THR A 301 12.12 -14.40 1.67
N VAL A 302 11.84 -13.28 2.34
CA VAL A 302 11.88 -13.20 3.82
C VAL A 302 10.72 -13.98 4.44
N LEU A 303 9.56 -14.00 3.77
CA LEU A 303 8.37 -14.74 4.16
C LEU A 303 8.58 -16.26 4.06
N THR A 304 9.17 -16.74 2.96
CA THR A 304 9.53 -18.17 2.79
C THR A 304 10.61 -18.61 3.76
N GLN A 305 11.62 -17.76 4.02
CA GLN A 305 12.62 -17.97 5.07
C GLN A 305 11.98 -18.02 6.47
N LYS A 306 11.07 -17.11 6.80
CA LYS A 306 10.39 -17.06 8.11
C LYS A 306 9.51 -18.29 8.35
N PHE A 307 8.72 -18.71 7.36
CA PHE A 307 7.93 -19.94 7.41
C PHE A 307 8.81 -21.17 7.65
N THR A 308 9.96 -21.24 6.98
CA THR A 308 10.91 -22.33 7.17
C THR A 308 11.58 -22.29 8.56
N LEU A 309 11.92 -21.10 9.06
CA LEU A 309 12.44 -20.92 10.41
C LEU A 309 11.41 -21.31 11.47
N ASP A 310 10.14 -20.91 11.33
CA ASP A 310 9.08 -21.28 12.27
C ASP A 310 8.81 -22.79 12.30
N TRP A 311 8.95 -23.47 11.16
CA TRP A 311 8.94 -24.94 11.11
C TRP A 311 10.16 -25.56 11.82
N ALA A 312 11.35 -24.97 11.62
CA ALA A 312 12.61 -25.43 12.20
C ALA A 312 12.77 -25.09 13.71
N GLU A 313 12.00 -24.13 14.22
CA GLU A 313 11.92 -23.76 15.64
C GLU A 313 10.69 -24.37 16.34
N ASP A 314 10.04 -25.35 15.73
CA ASP A 314 8.87 -26.09 16.27
C ASP A 314 7.65 -25.21 16.62
N LYS A 315 7.52 -24.02 15.99
CA LYS A 315 6.45 -23.04 16.25
C LYS A 315 5.17 -23.29 15.45
N SER A 316 5.30 -23.66 14.17
CA SER A 316 4.14 -23.82 13.25
C SER A 316 4.43 -24.87 12.16
N ASN A 317 3.42 -25.19 11.33
CA ASN A 317 3.52 -26.11 10.18
C ASN A 317 4.04 -27.54 10.50
N GLN A 318 3.83 -28.03 11.72
CA GLN A 318 4.34 -29.33 12.17
C GLN A 318 3.60 -30.55 11.56
N ASP A 319 2.59 -30.32 10.71
CA ASP A 319 2.02 -31.37 9.86
C ASP A 319 2.96 -31.76 8.70
N ALA A 320 3.95 -30.92 8.37
CA ALA A 320 5.03 -31.25 7.44
C ALA A 320 6.16 -32.03 8.14
N GLN A 321 6.50 -33.20 7.61
CA GLN A 321 7.61 -34.04 8.11
C GLN A 321 8.96 -33.62 7.54
N PHE A 322 8.99 -33.15 6.30
CA PHE A 322 10.17 -32.58 5.64
C PHE A 322 9.80 -31.29 4.90
N MET A 323 10.73 -30.33 4.88
CA MET A 323 10.59 -29.06 4.18
C MET A 323 11.86 -28.76 3.40
N PHE A 324 11.75 -28.58 2.09
CA PHE A 324 12.88 -28.39 1.18
C PHE A 324 12.78 -27.06 0.44
N PRO A 325 13.43 -25.99 0.93
CA PRO A 325 13.48 -24.69 0.27
C PRO A 325 14.59 -24.64 -0.79
N PHE A 326 14.19 -24.40 -2.03
CA PHE A 326 15.04 -24.15 -3.19
C PHE A 326 14.83 -22.73 -3.71
N THR A 327 15.85 -22.17 -4.36
CA THR A 327 15.72 -20.94 -5.17
C THR A 327 15.85 -21.30 -6.66
N PHE A 328 15.14 -20.62 -7.56
CA PHE A 328 15.33 -20.83 -9.00
C PHE A 328 16.74 -20.44 -9.46
N ARG A 329 17.38 -19.46 -8.79
CA ARG A 329 18.81 -19.14 -8.95
C ARG A 329 19.69 -20.37 -8.80
N GLU A 330 19.50 -21.14 -7.72
CA GLU A 330 20.26 -22.37 -7.45
C GLU A 330 19.97 -23.49 -8.45
N LEU A 331 18.72 -23.61 -8.93
CA LEU A 331 18.32 -24.63 -9.89
C LEU A 331 18.83 -24.35 -11.31
N ASN A 332 18.94 -23.08 -11.71
CA ASN A 332 19.51 -22.66 -12.99
C ASN A 332 20.95 -23.18 -13.21
N VAL A 333 21.77 -23.24 -12.14
CA VAL A 333 23.17 -23.73 -12.17
C VAL A 333 23.27 -25.23 -12.53
N LEU A 334 22.14 -25.95 -12.49
CA LEU A 334 22.06 -27.38 -12.79
C LEU A 334 21.41 -27.68 -14.15
N LYS A 335 21.12 -26.65 -14.98
CA LYS A 335 20.41 -26.78 -16.27
C LYS A 335 20.95 -27.84 -17.22
N GLU A 336 22.26 -28.03 -17.28
CA GLU A 336 22.93 -28.99 -18.19
C GLU A 336 23.15 -30.38 -17.56
N LYS A 337 22.75 -30.57 -16.31
CA LYS A 337 22.96 -31.82 -15.54
C LYS A 337 21.66 -32.59 -15.44
N LYS A 338 21.79 -33.93 -15.38
CA LYS A 338 20.68 -34.83 -15.07
C LYS A 338 20.72 -35.24 -13.61
N PHE A 339 19.54 -35.31 -13.00
CA PHE A 339 19.31 -35.76 -11.64
C PHE A 339 18.00 -36.55 -11.60
N SER A 340 17.92 -37.56 -10.75
CA SER A 340 16.65 -38.03 -10.20
C SER A 340 16.19 -37.09 -9.08
N LEU A 341 14.93 -37.18 -8.66
CA LEU A 341 14.45 -36.32 -7.58
C LEU A 341 15.15 -36.62 -6.24
N VAL A 342 15.48 -37.88 -5.99
CA VAL A 342 16.26 -38.30 -4.81
C VAL A 342 17.67 -37.70 -4.86
N GLU A 343 18.36 -37.82 -6.00
CA GLU A 343 19.70 -37.23 -6.18
C GLU A 343 19.69 -35.70 -6.07
N LEU A 344 18.65 -35.03 -6.57
CA LEU A 344 18.50 -33.58 -6.45
C LEU A 344 18.34 -33.16 -4.98
N ILE A 345 17.48 -33.84 -4.20
CA ILE A 345 17.34 -33.55 -2.76
C ILE A 345 18.66 -33.85 -2.03
N HIS A 346 19.31 -34.98 -2.31
CA HIS A 346 20.60 -35.37 -1.72
C HIS A 346 21.75 -34.42 -2.09
N HIS A 347 21.65 -33.68 -3.20
CA HIS A 347 22.65 -32.68 -3.62
C HIS A 347 22.55 -31.36 -2.84
N PHE A 348 21.33 -30.97 -2.43
CA PHE A 348 21.09 -29.74 -1.68
C PHE A 348 20.99 -29.94 -0.15
N PHE A 349 20.64 -31.15 0.30
CA PHE A 349 20.40 -31.51 1.71
C PHE A 349 21.14 -32.82 2.03
N THR A 350 22.46 -32.73 2.27
CA THR A 350 23.33 -33.90 2.46
C THR A 350 22.94 -34.74 3.69
N GLU A 351 22.24 -34.16 4.66
CA GLU A 351 21.66 -34.84 5.82
C GLU A 351 20.70 -35.96 5.40
N THR A 352 19.98 -35.79 4.30
CA THR A 352 19.05 -36.80 3.77
C THR A 352 19.78 -37.98 3.13
N LYS A 353 20.95 -37.72 2.55
CA LYS A 353 21.87 -38.71 1.99
C LYS A 353 22.58 -39.51 3.08
N GLU A 354 23.06 -38.83 4.13
CA GLU A 354 23.70 -39.44 5.31
C GLU A 354 22.71 -40.25 6.17
N ALA A 355 21.42 -39.91 6.11
CA ALA A 355 20.34 -40.70 6.69
C ALA A 355 19.85 -41.87 5.80
N GLY A 356 20.35 -41.97 4.56
CA GLY A 356 19.97 -43.03 3.62
C GLY A 356 18.50 -42.99 3.16
N ILE A 357 17.85 -41.81 3.22
CA ILE A 357 16.42 -41.68 2.90
C ILE A 357 16.25 -41.55 1.39
N CYS A 358 15.54 -42.51 0.80
CA CYS A 358 15.23 -42.52 -0.64
C CYS A 358 13.72 -42.39 -0.92
N ARG A 359 12.86 -42.81 0.02
CA ARG A 359 11.40 -42.92 -0.21
C ARG A 359 10.62 -41.69 0.25
N PHE A 360 10.81 -40.55 -0.41
CA PHE A 360 10.10 -39.30 -0.07
C PHE A 360 8.57 -39.36 -0.25
N GLU A 361 8.05 -40.30 -1.04
CA GLU A 361 6.61 -40.57 -1.23
C GLU A 361 5.87 -40.94 0.08
N ASP A 362 6.56 -41.62 1.00
CA ASP A 362 5.98 -42.11 2.27
C ASP A 362 5.86 -41.03 3.36
N PHE A 363 6.24 -39.78 3.05
CA PHE A 363 6.29 -38.66 4.00
C PHE A 363 5.47 -37.44 3.53
N LYS A 364 5.05 -36.62 4.50
CA LYS A 364 4.45 -35.29 4.23
C LYS A 364 5.56 -34.29 3.92
N VAL A 365 5.84 -34.09 2.63
CA VAL A 365 6.88 -33.17 2.14
C VAL A 365 6.29 -31.84 1.67
N VAL A 366 6.93 -30.74 2.02
CA VAL A 366 6.67 -29.39 1.49
C VAL A 366 7.88 -28.91 0.71
N PHE A 367 7.68 -28.56 -0.56
CA PHE A 367 8.67 -27.88 -1.39
C PHE A 367 8.37 -26.38 -1.45
N ILE A 368 9.41 -25.56 -1.33
CA ILE A 368 9.32 -24.11 -1.52
C ILE A 368 10.28 -23.74 -2.65
N PHE A 369 9.79 -23.03 -3.66
CA PHE A 369 10.56 -22.60 -4.83
C PHE A 369 10.50 -21.07 -4.94
N ASP A 370 11.56 -20.40 -4.49
CA ASP A 370 11.64 -18.94 -4.43
C ASP A 370 12.20 -18.34 -5.74
N GLY A 371 11.54 -17.31 -6.27
CA GLY A 371 12.03 -16.49 -7.39
C GLY A 371 11.77 -17.04 -8.81
N LEU A 372 10.54 -17.45 -9.14
CA LEU A 372 10.17 -17.91 -10.50
C LEU A 372 10.45 -16.85 -11.59
N ASP A 373 10.41 -15.56 -11.25
CA ASP A 373 10.82 -14.46 -12.14
C ASP A 373 12.31 -14.51 -12.57
N GLU A 374 13.08 -15.42 -11.99
CA GLU A 374 14.51 -15.61 -12.26
C GLU A 374 14.80 -16.97 -12.93
N CYS A 375 13.76 -17.74 -13.25
CA CYS A 375 13.88 -19.05 -13.88
C CYS A 375 14.42 -18.96 -15.32
N ARG A 376 15.40 -19.81 -15.66
CA ARG A 376 16.00 -19.93 -17.00
C ARG A 376 15.90 -21.36 -17.55
N LEU A 377 15.09 -22.19 -16.91
CA LEU A 377 14.80 -23.57 -17.28
C LEU A 377 13.56 -23.61 -18.20
N PRO A 378 13.57 -24.38 -19.31
CA PRO A 378 12.45 -24.43 -20.25
C PRO A 378 11.29 -25.26 -19.70
N LEU A 379 10.41 -24.66 -18.90
CA LEU A 379 9.27 -25.33 -18.26
C LEU A 379 8.14 -25.63 -19.26
N ASP A 380 8.30 -26.64 -20.12
CA ASP A 380 7.27 -27.05 -21.09
C ASP A 380 6.17 -27.90 -20.45
N PHE A 381 5.10 -27.25 -19.99
CA PHE A 381 3.94 -27.90 -19.38
C PHE A 381 3.11 -28.79 -20.33
N HIS A 382 3.31 -28.69 -21.64
CA HIS A 382 2.52 -29.39 -22.65
C HIS A 382 3.22 -30.64 -23.19
N ASN A 383 4.48 -30.51 -23.63
CA ASN A 383 5.21 -31.58 -24.33
C ASN A 383 6.20 -32.34 -23.43
N SER A 384 6.39 -31.94 -22.16
CA SER A 384 7.28 -32.65 -21.23
C SER A 384 6.86 -34.11 -21.00
N GLU A 385 7.87 -35.00 -21.05
CA GLU A 385 7.78 -36.41 -20.69
C GLU A 385 7.14 -36.57 -19.30
N ILE A 386 6.22 -37.53 -19.15
CA ILE A 386 5.48 -37.73 -17.90
C ILE A 386 6.29 -38.61 -16.95
N LEU A 387 6.93 -37.99 -15.97
CA LEU A 387 7.70 -38.69 -14.94
C LEU A 387 6.83 -38.96 -13.70
N THR A 388 6.87 -40.20 -13.22
CA THR A 388 6.17 -40.64 -11.99
C THR A 388 7.09 -41.30 -10.96
N ASP A 389 8.22 -41.86 -11.39
CA ASP A 389 9.22 -42.50 -10.53
C ASP A 389 10.27 -41.47 -10.07
N VAL A 390 10.50 -41.39 -8.76
CA VAL A 390 11.43 -40.43 -8.15
C VAL A 390 12.91 -40.77 -8.34
N THR A 391 13.22 -41.98 -8.82
CA THR A 391 14.59 -42.50 -9.01
C THR A 391 15.12 -42.36 -10.44
N VAL A 392 14.27 -42.02 -11.41
CA VAL A 392 14.66 -41.84 -12.82
C VAL A 392 15.37 -40.50 -13.02
N SER A 393 16.57 -40.53 -13.61
CA SER A 393 17.43 -39.36 -13.76
C SER A 393 17.17 -38.61 -15.08
N THR A 394 16.70 -37.36 -14.99
CA THR A 394 16.32 -36.50 -16.12
C THR A 394 16.77 -35.05 -15.91
N SER A 395 16.51 -34.14 -16.84
CA SER A 395 16.89 -32.73 -16.69
C SER A 395 16.01 -31.99 -15.68
N VAL A 396 16.55 -30.94 -15.06
CA VAL A 396 15.93 -30.26 -13.92
C VAL A 396 14.60 -29.56 -14.30
N ASP A 397 14.48 -29.08 -15.53
CA ASP A 397 13.23 -28.55 -16.11
C ASP A 397 12.12 -29.60 -16.18
N VAL A 398 12.42 -30.84 -16.59
CA VAL A 398 11.46 -31.95 -16.66
C VAL A 398 11.04 -32.41 -15.27
N LEU A 399 11.98 -32.46 -14.30
CA LEU A 399 11.66 -32.74 -12.89
C LEU A 399 10.67 -31.70 -12.32
N LEU A 400 11.01 -30.42 -12.42
CA LEU A 400 10.18 -29.32 -11.88
C LEU A 400 8.81 -29.28 -12.52
N THR A 401 8.75 -29.43 -13.84
CA THR A 401 7.48 -29.44 -14.58
C THR A 401 6.60 -30.62 -14.15
N ASN A 402 7.15 -31.82 -13.93
CA ASN A 402 6.36 -32.97 -13.45
C ASN A 402 5.93 -32.85 -11.97
N LEU A 403 6.72 -32.18 -11.12
CA LEU A 403 6.32 -31.84 -9.76
C LEU A 403 5.13 -30.85 -9.75
N ILE A 404 5.21 -29.79 -10.56
CA ILE A 404 4.17 -28.73 -10.62
C ILE A 404 2.89 -29.22 -11.33
N ARG A 405 3.02 -30.01 -12.41
CA ARG A 405 1.91 -30.79 -13.01
C ARG A 405 1.35 -31.85 -12.06
N GLY A 406 2.02 -32.10 -10.95
CA GLY A 406 1.58 -32.99 -9.89
C GLY A 406 1.72 -34.49 -10.17
N LYS A 407 2.43 -34.87 -11.24
CA LYS A 407 2.68 -36.24 -11.68
C LYS A 407 3.77 -36.93 -10.84
N LEU A 408 4.79 -36.17 -10.47
CA LEU A 408 5.83 -36.59 -9.54
C LEU A 408 5.47 -36.16 -8.10
N LEU A 409 5.78 -37.00 -7.11
CA LEU A 409 5.35 -36.88 -5.70
C LEU A 409 3.91 -36.34 -5.49
N PRO A 410 2.84 -37.08 -5.89
CA PRO A 410 1.45 -36.62 -5.81
C PRO A 410 0.99 -36.11 -4.43
N SER A 411 1.61 -36.57 -3.34
CA SER A 411 1.33 -36.19 -1.95
C SER A 411 2.00 -34.89 -1.48
N ALA A 412 3.03 -34.40 -2.18
CA ALA A 412 3.80 -33.24 -1.74
C ALA A 412 3.08 -31.90 -2.00
N ARG A 413 3.21 -30.96 -1.07
CA ARG A 413 2.73 -29.57 -1.24
C ARG A 413 3.82 -28.67 -1.81
N PHE A 414 3.42 -27.62 -2.52
CA PHE A 414 4.30 -26.69 -3.22
C PHE A 414 3.93 -25.24 -2.95
N TRP A 415 4.93 -24.41 -2.64
CA TRP A 415 4.80 -22.96 -2.58
C TRP A 415 5.82 -22.33 -3.53
N ILE A 416 5.34 -21.54 -4.48
CA ILE A 416 6.15 -20.86 -5.50
C ILE A 416 6.03 -19.35 -5.30
N THR A 417 7.13 -18.60 -5.26
CA THR A 417 7.10 -17.13 -5.22
C THR A 417 7.50 -16.53 -6.57
N THR A 418 6.85 -15.42 -6.96
CA THR A 418 7.08 -14.80 -8.27
C THR A 418 6.74 -13.30 -8.27
N ARG A 419 7.17 -12.57 -9.31
CA ARG A 419 6.56 -11.27 -9.69
C ARG A 419 5.33 -11.48 -10.59
N PRO A 420 4.35 -10.55 -10.60
CA PRO A 420 3.16 -10.67 -11.44
C PRO A 420 3.47 -10.98 -12.92
N ALA A 421 4.46 -10.29 -13.50
CA ALA A 421 4.89 -10.47 -14.89
C ALA A 421 5.36 -11.89 -15.25
N ALA A 422 5.90 -12.65 -14.28
CA ALA A 422 6.42 -14.00 -14.49
C ALA A 422 5.45 -15.11 -14.03
N ALA A 423 4.28 -14.75 -13.48
CA ALA A 423 3.26 -15.72 -13.07
C ALA A 423 2.75 -16.57 -14.26
N SER A 424 2.74 -15.98 -15.46
CA SER A 424 2.33 -16.61 -16.72
C SER A 424 3.23 -17.77 -17.19
N GLN A 425 4.41 -17.97 -16.59
CA GLN A 425 5.28 -19.13 -16.88
C GLN A 425 4.66 -20.46 -16.44
N ILE A 426 3.67 -20.46 -15.55
CA ILE A 426 2.97 -21.66 -15.08
C ILE A 426 1.49 -21.53 -15.47
N PRO A 427 0.89 -22.51 -16.19
CA PRO A 427 -0.52 -22.46 -16.56
C PRO A 427 -1.44 -22.36 -15.33
N PRO A 428 -2.58 -21.62 -15.38
CA PRO A 428 -3.52 -21.52 -14.27
C PRO A 428 -3.99 -22.86 -13.71
N ASP A 429 -4.24 -23.86 -14.57
CA ASP A 429 -4.63 -25.23 -14.18
C ASP A 429 -3.57 -25.96 -13.32
N CYS A 430 -2.33 -25.44 -13.30
CA CYS A 430 -1.24 -25.93 -12.48
C CYS A 430 -1.12 -25.24 -11.10
N VAL A 431 -2.04 -24.34 -10.74
CA VAL A 431 -2.05 -23.60 -9.48
C VAL A 431 -3.40 -23.75 -8.78
N ASP A 432 -3.41 -24.23 -7.53
CA ASP A 432 -4.66 -24.47 -6.80
C ASP A 432 -5.14 -23.22 -6.02
N MET A 433 -4.19 -22.35 -5.64
CA MET A 433 -4.45 -21.04 -5.06
C MET A 433 -3.38 -20.02 -5.47
N VAL A 434 -3.82 -18.82 -5.85
CA VAL A 434 -2.97 -17.64 -5.99
C VAL A 434 -3.10 -16.81 -4.71
N THR A 435 -1.99 -16.30 -4.20
CA THR A 435 -1.95 -15.29 -3.14
C THR A 435 -1.09 -14.10 -3.55
N GLU A 436 -1.30 -12.95 -2.93
CA GLU A 436 -0.53 -11.74 -3.21
C GLU A 436 0.05 -11.13 -1.93
N VAL A 437 1.35 -10.83 -1.92
CA VAL A 437 1.98 -10.06 -0.84
C VAL A 437 1.83 -8.58 -1.17
N ARG A 438 1.04 -7.87 -0.38
CA ARG A 438 0.84 -6.42 -0.50
C ARG A 438 1.89 -5.61 0.25
N GLY A 439 2.59 -6.20 1.23
CA GLY A 439 3.66 -5.54 1.98
C GLY A 439 3.21 -5.02 3.35
N PHE A 440 3.67 -3.83 3.74
CA PHE A 440 3.34 -3.22 5.03
C PHE A 440 2.18 -2.23 4.94
N THR A 441 1.09 -2.53 5.65
CA THR A 441 0.07 -1.56 6.06
C THR A 441 0.65 -0.52 7.02
N ASP A 442 0.00 0.63 7.20
CA ASP A 442 0.53 1.72 8.04
C ASP A 442 0.87 1.29 9.50
N PRO A 443 0.09 0.43 10.18
CA PRO A 443 0.50 -0.14 11.48
C PRO A 443 1.76 -1.02 11.41
N GLN A 444 1.93 -1.80 10.35
CA GLN A 444 3.12 -2.63 10.13
C GLN A 444 4.36 -1.76 9.84
N LYS A 445 4.21 -0.61 9.15
CA LYS A 445 5.30 0.36 8.98
C LYS A 445 5.81 0.86 10.33
N GLU A 446 4.91 1.26 11.23
CA GLU A 446 5.31 1.69 12.58
C GLU A 446 5.98 0.57 13.38
N ASP A 447 5.44 -0.66 13.33
CA ASP A 447 6.01 -1.83 14.03
C ASP A 447 7.43 -2.14 13.55
N TYR A 448 7.68 -2.12 12.24
CA TYR A 448 9.02 -2.30 11.68
C TYR A 448 10.03 -1.28 12.25
N PHE A 449 9.71 0.02 12.21
CA PHE A 449 10.62 1.05 12.74
C PHE A 449 10.75 0.97 14.26
N ARG A 450 9.70 0.59 14.98
CA ARG A 450 9.71 0.39 16.45
C ARG A 450 10.54 -0.82 16.88
N LYS A 451 10.64 -1.87 16.04
CA LYS A 451 11.55 -3.01 16.22
C LYS A 451 13.00 -2.65 15.85
N ARG A 452 13.20 -1.97 14.71
CA ARG A 452 14.52 -1.66 14.15
C ARG A 452 15.29 -0.59 14.93
N PHE A 453 14.62 0.23 15.75
CA PHE A 453 15.21 1.27 16.59
C PHE A 453 14.89 1.06 18.08
N ARG A 454 15.89 0.63 18.86
CA ARG A 454 15.76 0.35 20.31
C ARG A 454 15.50 1.60 21.17
N ASP A 455 15.86 2.78 20.69
CA ASP A 455 15.52 4.07 21.30
C ASP A 455 14.13 4.53 20.83
N LYS A 456 13.21 4.68 21.79
CA LYS A 456 11.80 5.05 21.53
C LYS A 456 11.64 6.46 20.96
N GLU A 457 12.48 7.41 21.35
CA GLU A 457 12.39 8.79 20.85
C GLU A 457 13.02 8.93 19.46
N GLN A 458 14.08 8.17 19.16
CA GLN A 458 14.59 8.03 17.80
C GLN A 458 13.53 7.37 16.89
N ALA A 459 12.93 6.26 17.32
CA ALA A 459 11.85 5.59 16.58
C ALA A 459 10.67 6.55 16.33
N ARG A 460 10.24 7.32 17.35
CA ARG A 460 9.15 8.30 17.24
C ARG A 460 9.50 9.46 16.30
N ARG A 461 10.74 9.98 16.32
CA ARG A 461 11.23 11.02 15.38
C ARG A 461 11.24 10.49 13.94
N ILE A 462 11.67 9.24 13.73
CA ILE A 462 11.72 8.59 12.41
C ILE A 462 10.31 8.36 11.86
N ILE A 463 9.41 7.75 12.64
CA ILE A 463 8.01 7.50 12.25
C ILE A 463 7.32 8.83 11.90
N SER A 464 7.48 9.86 12.74
CA SER A 464 6.94 11.19 12.47
C SER A 464 7.50 11.81 11.19
N HIS A 465 8.80 11.67 10.91
CA HIS A 465 9.42 12.20 9.69
C HIS A 465 8.88 11.52 8.43
N ILE A 466 8.78 10.18 8.46
CA ILE A 466 8.23 9.39 7.36
C ILE A 466 6.74 9.74 7.13
N GLN A 467 5.95 9.87 8.20
CA GLN A 467 4.54 10.31 8.10
C GLN A 467 4.40 11.75 7.54
N THR A 468 5.38 12.64 7.73
CA THR A 468 5.36 13.99 7.11
C THR A 468 5.82 14.04 5.65
N SER A 469 6.52 13.03 5.14
CA SER A 469 6.92 12.96 3.72
C SER A 469 6.16 11.85 2.99
N ARG A 470 5.08 12.20 2.28
CA ARG A 470 4.22 11.22 1.58
C ARG A 470 5.01 10.30 0.63
N SER A 471 6.03 10.81 -0.07
CA SER A 471 6.90 9.97 -0.91
C SER A 471 7.59 8.87 -0.12
N LEU A 472 8.16 9.18 1.07
CA LEU A 472 8.75 8.18 1.95
C LEU A 472 7.68 7.23 2.52
N HIS A 473 6.50 7.75 2.89
CA HIS A 473 5.40 6.96 3.44
C HIS A 473 4.78 5.95 2.46
N ILE A 474 4.68 6.32 1.17
CA ILE A 474 4.26 5.42 0.08
C ILE A 474 5.33 4.35 -0.12
N MET A 475 6.60 4.74 -0.29
CA MET A 475 7.66 3.77 -0.58
C MET A 475 7.90 2.79 0.58
N CYS A 476 7.72 3.23 1.83
CA CYS A 476 7.71 2.36 3.02
C CYS A 476 6.56 1.33 3.06
N HIS A 477 5.70 1.23 2.04
CA HIS A 477 4.84 0.06 1.84
C HIS A 477 5.66 -1.20 1.51
N ILE A 478 6.82 -1.05 0.85
CA ILE A 478 7.74 -2.17 0.59
C ILE A 478 8.85 -2.21 1.67
N PRO A 479 9.06 -3.36 2.34
CA PRO A 479 10.06 -3.52 3.41
C PRO A 479 11.49 -3.10 3.03
N VAL A 480 11.91 -3.27 1.76
CA VAL A 480 13.26 -2.87 1.32
C VAL A 480 13.50 -1.36 1.42
N PHE A 481 12.48 -0.52 1.14
CA PHE A 481 12.62 0.93 1.36
C PHE A 481 12.62 1.26 2.84
N CYS A 482 11.88 0.53 3.69
CA CYS A 482 11.98 0.67 5.14
C CYS A 482 13.40 0.37 5.65
N TRP A 483 14.08 -0.63 5.09
CA TRP A 483 15.49 -0.91 5.37
C TRP A 483 16.43 0.20 4.88
N ILE A 484 16.29 0.68 3.64
CA ILE A 484 17.09 1.80 3.09
C ILE A 484 16.91 3.06 3.97
N THR A 485 15.67 3.42 4.27
CA THR A 485 15.33 4.58 5.11
C THR A 485 15.82 4.42 6.54
N ALA A 486 15.70 3.22 7.15
CA ALA A 486 16.29 2.95 8.46
C ALA A 486 17.82 3.14 8.43
N THR A 487 18.52 2.56 7.44
CA THR A 487 19.98 2.64 7.31
C THR A 487 20.47 4.09 7.18
N VAL A 488 19.80 4.91 6.37
CA VAL A 488 20.14 6.32 6.18
C VAL A 488 19.85 7.15 7.43
N LEU A 489 18.64 7.04 8.00
CA LEU A 489 18.24 7.84 9.16
C LEU A 489 19.03 7.44 10.42
N GLU A 490 19.35 6.16 10.59
CA GLU A 490 20.24 5.69 11.67
C GLU A 490 21.63 6.34 11.58
N ASN A 491 22.21 6.40 10.39
CA ASN A 491 23.51 7.04 10.19
C ASN A 491 23.44 8.57 10.41
N MET A 492 22.37 9.24 9.96
CA MET A 492 22.22 10.69 10.12
C MET A 492 21.94 11.11 11.56
N LEU A 493 21.18 10.32 12.33
CA LEU A 493 20.91 10.61 13.75
C LEU A 493 22.14 10.36 14.66
N LYS A 494 23.16 9.64 14.19
CA LYS A 494 24.43 9.43 14.91
C LYS A 494 25.39 10.61 14.81
N THR A 495 25.21 11.55 13.88
CA THR A 495 26.11 12.71 13.77
C THR A 495 25.73 13.81 14.76
N ARG A 496 26.74 14.45 15.39
CA ARG A 496 26.54 15.36 16.53
C ARG A 496 25.67 16.58 16.24
N ASP A 497 25.57 17.01 14.99
CA ASP A 497 24.87 18.25 14.61
C ASP A 497 23.35 18.06 14.43
N GLY A 498 22.85 16.82 14.47
CA GLY A 498 21.41 16.50 14.53
C GLY A 498 20.56 17.02 13.37
N GLY A 499 21.20 17.32 12.23
CA GLY A 499 20.69 18.13 11.11
C GLY A 499 19.42 17.65 10.42
N GLU A 500 19.00 18.40 9.39
CA GLU A 500 17.77 18.11 8.66
C GLU A 500 17.77 16.68 8.08
N LEU A 501 16.67 15.97 8.31
CA LEU A 501 16.46 14.64 7.75
C LEU A 501 15.97 14.76 6.29
N PRO A 502 16.35 13.85 5.37
CA PRO A 502 16.06 13.99 3.95
C PRO A 502 14.57 14.05 3.65
N LYS A 503 14.16 15.03 2.85
CA LYS A 503 12.76 15.37 2.55
C LYS A 503 12.27 14.69 1.27
N THR A 504 13.18 14.46 0.31
CA THR A 504 12.89 13.88 -1.01
C THR A 504 13.44 12.45 -1.16
N LEU A 505 12.99 11.72 -2.19
CA LEU A 505 13.53 10.38 -2.50
C LEU A 505 14.97 10.46 -3.02
N THR A 506 15.29 11.49 -3.80
CA THR A 506 16.64 11.67 -4.36
C THR A 506 17.65 11.99 -3.27
N GLU A 507 17.30 12.84 -2.30
CA GLU A 507 18.15 13.10 -1.12
C GLU A 507 18.40 11.79 -0.33
N MET A 508 17.35 10.99 -0.11
CA MET A 508 17.44 9.69 0.58
C MET A 508 18.39 8.72 -0.15
N TYR A 509 18.33 8.65 -1.49
CA TYR A 509 19.18 7.78 -2.29
C TYR A 509 20.64 8.27 -2.40
N ILE A 510 20.86 9.59 -2.46
CA ILE A 510 22.21 10.18 -2.37
C ILE A 510 22.83 9.85 -1.00
N HIS A 511 22.09 10.07 0.09
CA HIS A 511 22.57 9.72 1.43
C HIS A 511 22.82 8.21 1.56
N PHE A 512 22.02 7.35 0.93
CA PHE A 512 22.27 5.90 0.89
C PHE A 512 23.62 5.57 0.24
N LEU A 513 23.95 6.11 -0.94
CA LEU A 513 25.27 5.89 -1.55
C LEU A 513 26.42 6.44 -0.68
N VAL A 514 26.24 7.59 -0.03
CA VAL A 514 27.25 8.16 0.88
C VAL A 514 27.46 7.25 2.10
N VAL A 515 26.41 6.69 2.68
CA VAL A 515 26.49 5.73 3.79
C VAL A 515 27.20 4.45 3.33
N GLN A 516 26.82 3.86 2.21
CA GLN A 516 27.45 2.64 1.68
C GLN A 516 28.94 2.87 1.34
N SER A 517 29.29 4.05 0.81
CA SER A 517 30.68 4.46 0.57
C SER A 517 31.51 4.54 1.86
N LYS A 518 30.93 5.07 2.95
CA LYS A 518 31.56 5.11 4.28
C LYS A 518 31.71 3.71 4.89
N VAL A 519 30.64 2.91 4.86
CA VAL A 519 30.65 1.53 5.37
C VAL A 519 31.72 0.68 4.67
N LYS A 520 31.85 0.80 3.34
CA LYS A 520 32.92 0.16 2.59
C LYS A 520 34.31 0.60 3.08
N LYS A 521 34.52 1.91 3.27
CA LYS A 521 35.82 2.46 3.69
C LYS A 521 36.24 2.00 5.09
N VAL A 522 35.32 2.03 6.06
CA VAL A 522 35.60 1.61 7.45
C VAL A 522 35.81 0.09 7.54
N LYS A 523 35.03 -0.72 6.81
CA LYS A 523 35.13 -2.19 6.87
C LYS A 523 36.30 -2.79 6.10
N TYR A 524 36.69 -2.19 4.97
CA TYR A 524 37.64 -2.81 4.02
C TYR A 524 38.89 -1.98 3.70
N ASP A 525 38.80 -0.64 3.69
CA ASP A 525 39.95 0.22 3.40
C ASP A 525 40.75 0.59 4.67
N GLY A 526 40.25 0.24 5.87
CA GLY A 526 40.86 0.59 7.16
C GLY A 526 40.84 2.08 7.51
N GLY A 527 40.09 2.89 6.77
CA GLY A 527 40.02 4.36 6.93
C GLY A 527 39.09 4.82 8.04
N ALA A 528 39.27 6.06 8.50
CA ALA A 528 38.43 6.66 9.53
C ALA A 528 37.11 7.22 8.97
N GLU A 529 36.05 7.27 9.79
CA GLU A 529 34.75 7.87 9.41
C GLU A 529 34.84 9.37 9.04
N THR A 530 35.91 10.03 9.48
CA THR A 530 36.23 11.44 9.21
C THR A 530 36.80 11.70 7.82
N ASP A 531 37.25 10.66 7.12
CA ASP A 531 37.94 10.84 5.84
C ASP A 531 36.97 11.20 4.70
N PRO A 532 37.46 11.78 3.58
CA PRO A 532 36.70 11.89 2.34
C PRO A 532 36.15 10.53 1.90
N HIS A 533 34.84 10.48 1.62
CA HIS A 533 34.10 9.27 1.23
C HIS A 533 34.20 8.97 -0.28
N TRP A 534 34.35 10.01 -1.10
CA TRP A 534 34.71 9.90 -2.52
C TRP A 534 36.23 9.73 -2.68
N SER A 535 36.72 8.49 -2.60
CA SER A 535 38.06 8.14 -3.12
C SER A 535 38.01 8.00 -4.65
N PRO A 536 39.14 8.13 -5.38
CA PRO A 536 39.17 7.89 -6.83
C PRO A 536 38.69 6.49 -7.24
N VAL A 537 38.96 5.48 -6.39
CA VAL A 537 38.49 4.09 -6.58
C VAL A 537 36.97 4.01 -6.40
N ASN A 538 36.43 4.58 -5.32
CA ASN A 538 34.99 4.60 -5.07
C ASN A 538 34.25 5.35 -6.19
N LYS A 539 34.79 6.49 -6.64
CA LYS A 539 34.26 7.27 -7.76
C LYS A 539 34.14 6.43 -9.04
N LYS A 540 35.26 5.84 -9.51
CA LYS A 540 35.25 5.00 -10.72
C LYS A 540 34.27 3.83 -10.59
N MET A 541 34.18 3.22 -9.41
CA MET A 541 33.24 2.12 -9.17
C MET A 541 31.77 2.56 -9.36
N PHE A 542 31.35 3.69 -8.79
CA PHE A 542 29.97 4.18 -8.94
C PHE A 542 29.68 4.71 -10.35
N GLU A 543 30.67 5.26 -11.06
CA GLU A 543 30.54 5.62 -12.48
C GLU A 543 30.29 4.36 -13.35
N SER A 544 31.06 3.28 -13.12
CA SER A 544 30.88 2.00 -13.81
C SER A 544 29.58 1.27 -13.42
N LEU A 545 29.17 1.30 -12.15
CA LEU A 545 27.87 0.76 -11.71
C LEU A 545 26.71 1.55 -12.31
N GLY A 546 26.84 2.86 -12.47
CA GLY A 546 25.86 3.69 -13.17
C GLY A 546 25.73 3.33 -14.65
N LYS A 547 26.86 3.09 -15.34
CA LYS A 547 26.87 2.58 -16.73
C LYS A 547 26.13 1.24 -16.82
N LEU A 548 26.52 0.26 -15.99
CA LEU A 548 25.88 -1.06 -15.94
C LEU A 548 24.38 -0.95 -15.67
N ALA A 549 23.99 -0.11 -14.71
CA ALA A 549 22.59 0.10 -14.35
C ALA A 549 21.77 0.63 -15.54
N PHE A 550 22.28 1.65 -16.25
CA PHE A 550 21.61 2.21 -17.43
C PHE A 550 21.54 1.20 -18.59
N GLU A 551 22.67 0.63 -19.00
CA GLU A 551 22.75 -0.29 -20.14
C GLU A 551 21.90 -1.55 -19.94
N GLN A 552 21.81 -2.07 -18.70
CA GLN A 552 21.01 -3.25 -18.40
C GLN A 552 19.53 -2.91 -18.13
N LEU A 553 19.21 -1.72 -17.62
CA LEU A 553 17.81 -1.26 -17.50
C LEU A 553 17.16 -1.12 -18.88
N GLN A 554 17.88 -0.56 -19.86
CA GLN A 554 17.44 -0.50 -21.26
C GLN A 554 17.25 -1.88 -21.90
N LYS A 555 18.04 -2.88 -21.48
CA LYS A 555 17.89 -4.30 -21.88
C LYS A 555 16.78 -5.05 -21.11
N GLY A 556 16.13 -4.43 -20.12
CA GLY A 556 15.17 -5.08 -19.21
C GLY A 556 15.79 -6.07 -18.21
N ASN A 557 17.12 -6.06 -18.06
CA ASN A 557 17.88 -7.02 -17.27
C ASN A 557 18.05 -6.57 -15.80
N LEU A 558 17.83 -7.51 -14.89
CA LEU A 558 17.94 -7.32 -13.42
C LEU A 558 19.02 -8.21 -12.77
N ILE A 559 19.65 -9.08 -13.56
CA ILE A 559 20.63 -10.09 -13.12
C ILE A 559 21.79 -10.07 -14.11
N PHE A 560 23.02 -9.91 -13.60
CA PHE A 560 24.23 -9.63 -14.38
C PHE A 560 25.30 -10.70 -14.14
N TYR A 561 26.08 -10.99 -15.16
CA TYR A 561 27.15 -12.00 -15.19
C TYR A 561 28.53 -11.32 -15.25
N GLU A 562 29.60 -12.08 -15.02
CA GLU A 562 30.97 -11.57 -15.12
C GLU A 562 31.24 -10.87 -16.47
N SER A 563 30.65 -11.34 -17.56
CA SER A 563 30.67 -10.68 -18.88
C SER A 563 30.11 -9.26 -18.84
N ASP A 564 28.91 -9.05 -18.30
CA ASP A 564 28.27 -7.74 -18.18
C ASP A 564 29.10 -6.77 -17.32
N LEU A 565 29.69 -7.27 -16.22
CA LEU A 565 30.59 -6.49 -15.38
C LEU A 565 31.83 -6.04 -16.15
N THR A 566 32.47 -6.95 -16.90
CA THR A 566 33.68 -6.63 -17.67
C THR A 566 33.41 -5.66 -18.83
N GLU A 567 32.24 -5.73 -19.49
CA GLU A 567 31.79 -4.76 -20.52
C GLU A 567 31.63 -3.34 -19.93
N CYS A 568 31.25 -3.23 -18.66
CA CYS A 568 31.17 -1.95 -17.93
C CYS A 568 32.50 -1.54 -17.25
N GLY A 569 33.57 -2.32 -17.43
CA GLY A 569 34.90 -2.06 -16.85
C GLY A 569 34.98 -2.25 -15.34
N ILE A 570 34.06 -3.05 -14.77
CA ILE A 570 33.98 -3.36 -13.34
C ILE A 570 34.90 -4.54 -13.01
N ASP A 571 35.77 -4.38 -12.00
CA ASP A 571 36.43 -5.53 -11.40
C ASP A 571 35.46 -6.30 -10.48
N ILE A 572 35.38 -7.60 -10.71
CA ILE A 572 34.57 -8.58 -10.01
C ILE A 572 34.91 -8.63 -8.52
N THR A 573 36.19 -8.50 -8.15
CA THR A 573 36.60 -8.56 -6.73
C THR A 573 36.21 -7.28 -5.98
N ALA A 574 36.39 -6.11 -6.61
CA ALA A 574 35.94 -4.82 -6.09
C ALA A 574 34.40 -4.72 -6.00
N ALA A 575 33.67 -5.24 -6.99
CA ALA A 575 32.20 -5.24 -7.01
C ALA A 575 31.59 -5.92 -5.78
N SER A 576 32.18 -7.05 -5.40
CA SER A 576 31.76 -7.88 -4.26
C SER A 576 31.72 -7.11 -2.92
N VAL A 577 32.51 -6.04 -2.81
CA VAL A 577 32.61 -5.20 -1.60
C VAL A 577 31.38 -4.29 -1.42
N TYR A 578 30.69 -3.91 -2.49
CA TYR A 578 29.57 -2.94 -2.48
C TYR A 578 28.19 -3.59 -2.22
N SER A 579 28.18 -4.70 -1.49
CA SER A 579 27.02 -5.58 -1.25
C SER A 579 25.70 -4.93 -0.83
N GLY A 580 25.74 -3.78 -0.14
CA GLY A 580 24.56 -2.99 0.24
C GLY A 580 23.97 -2.11 -0.87
N VAL A 581 24.58 -2.10 -2.06
CA VAL A 581 24.08 -1.45 -3.29
C VAL A 581 23.96 -2.50 -4.40
N PHE A 582 25.02 -3.28 -4.58
CA PHE A 582 25.23 -4.24 -5.65
C PHE A 582 25.66 -5.58 -5.02
N THR A 583 24.73 -6.54 -4.97
CA THR A 583 24.89 -7.78 -4.21
C THR A 583 25.50 -8.87 -5.08
N GLN A 584 26.67 -9.37 -4.63
CA GLN A 584 27.24 -10.63 -5.11
C GLN A 584 26.33 -11.77 -4.66
N ILE A 585 25.73 -12.54 -5.58
CA ILE A 585 24.83 -13.65 -5.24
C ILE A 585 25.67 -14.92 -5.06
N PHE A 586 26.26 -15.07 -3.88
CA PHE A 586 27.28 -16.10 -3.64
C PHE A 586 26.81 -17.26 -2.75
N LYS A 587 26.86 -18.47 -3.32
CA LYS A 587 26.64 -19.73 -2.62
C LYS A 587 27.98 -20.42 -2.36
N GLU A 588 28.55 -20.19 -1.19
CA GLU A 588 29.67 -20.98 -0.69
C GLU A 588 29.15 -22.35 -0.21
N GLU A 589 29.20 -23.39 -1.07
CA GLU A 589 29.80 -24.70 -0.75
C GLU A 589 29.72 -25.74 -1.89
N ARG A 590 30.81 -26.52 -2.04
CA ARG A 590 30.94 -27.84 -2.71
C ARG A 590 30.51 -27.98 -4.18
N GLY A 591 31.17 -27.22 -5.08
CA GLY A 591 31.24 -27.51 -6.51
C GLY A 591 32.46 -26.85 -7.17
N LEU A 592 33.13 -27.53 -8.11
CA LEU A 592 34.42 -27.07 -8.68
C LEU A 592 34.34 -25.94 -9.72
N TYR A 593 33.15 -25.49 -10.09
CA TYR A 593 32.91 -24.33 -10.98
C TYR A 593 31.76 -23.49 -10.43
N GLN A 594 31.92 -22.16 -10.46
CA GLN A 594 30.91 -21.18 -10.05
C GLN A 594 31.01 -19.92 -10.92
N ASP A 595 30.08 -19.75 -11.85
CA ASP A 595 29.90 -18.47 -12.54
C ASP A 595 29.35 -17.43 -11.55
N LYS A 596 29.90 -16.21 -11.57
CA LYS A 596 29.56 -15.19 -10.58
C LYS A 596 28.40 -14.32 -11.07
N VAL A 597 27.32 -14.33 -10.31
CA VAL A 597 26.06 -13.64 -10.62
C VAL A 597 25.83 -12.49 -9.64
N PHE A 598 25.32 -11.37 -10.16
CA PHE A 598 25.14 -10.11 -9.43
C PHE A 598 23.74 -9.53 -9.67
N CYS A 599 23.23 -8.76 -8.72
CA CYS A 599 22.06 -7.89 -8.91
C CYS A 599 22.19 -6.61 -8.08
N PHE A 600 21.40 -5.57 -8.37
CA PHE A 600 21.19 -4.48 -7.41
C PHE A 600 20.28 -4.95 -6.27
N VAL A 601 20.38 -4.33 -5.09
CA VAL A 601 19.54 -4.69 -3.93
C VAL A 601 18.04 -4.46 -4.21
N HIS A 602 17.72 -3.48 -5.08
CA HIS A 602 16.36 -3.25 -5.57
C HIS A 602 16.39 -2.55 -6.94
N LEU A 603 15.30 -2.67 -7.72
CA LEU A 603 15.16 -2.01 -9.03
C LEU A 603 15.34 -0.48 -8.91
N SER A 604 14.77 0.15 -7.89
CA SER A 604 14.95 1.58 -7.62
C SER A 604 16.42 2.00 -7.37
N VAL A 605 17.30 1.08 -6.97
CA VAL A 605 18.76 1.35 -6.87
C VAL A 605 19.41 1.36 -8.26
N GLN A 606 18.96 0.48 -9.16
CA GLN A 606 19.35 0.47 -10.57
C GLN A 606 18.84 1.74 -11.28
N GLU A 607 17.56 2.10 -11.11
CA GLU A 607 16.99 3.34 -11.65
C GLU A 607 17.73 4.59 -11.16
N PHE A 608 18.04 4.69 -9.86
CA PHE A 608 18.81 5.81 -9.31
C PHE A 608 20.21 5.91 -9.90
N LEU A 609 20.92 4.78 -10.03
CA LEU A 609 22.26 4.74 -10.60
C LEU A 609 22.26 5.01 -12.12
N ALA A 610 21.22 4.59 -12.83
CA ALA A 610 21.00 4.92 -14.24
C ALA A 610 20.75 6.43 -14.43
N ALA A 611 19.84 7.02 -13.65
CA ALA A 611 19.58 8.46 -13.66
C ALA A 611 20.84 9.28 -13.31
N LEU A 612 21.61 8.81 -12.32
CA LEU A 612 22.91 9.40 -11.96
C LEU A 612 23.93 9.30 -13.09
N HIS A 613 23.97 8.19 -13.85
CA HIS A 613 24.84 8.03 -15.01
C HIS A 613 24.47 8.95 -16.17
N VAL A 614 23.18 9.09 -16.48
CA VAL A 614 22.66 10.05 -17.48
C VAL A 614 23.05 11.47 -17.09
N HIS A 615 22.82 11.85 -15.83
CA HIS A 615 23.16 13.18 -15.29
C HIS A 615 24.68 13.46 -15.34
N LEU A 616 25.51 12.52 -14.88
CA LEU A 616 26.98 12.61 -14.92
C LEU A 616 27.50 12.72 -16.36
N THR A 617 26.96 11.92 -17.28
CA THR A 617 27.37 11.91 -18.69
C THR A 617 27.05 13.23 -19.36
N PHE A 618 25.83 13.75 -19.20
CA PHE A 618 25.43 15.05 -19.75
C PHE A 618 26.25 16.20 -19.15
N ILE A 619 26.47 16.22 -17.83
CA ILE A 619 27.31 17.24 -17.18
C ILE A 619 28.76 17.15 -17.66
N THR A 620 29.29 15.97 -17.98
CA THR A 620 30.68 15.81 -18.43
C THR A 620 30.86 16.11 -19.92
N SER A 621 30.07 15.49 -20.78
CA SER A 621 30.22 15.51 -22.25
C SER A 621 29.23 16.41 -22.99
N GLY A 622 28.06 16.69 -22.40
CA GLY A 622 26.92 17.30 -23.11
C GLY A 622 26.05 16.30 -23.88
N THR A 623 26.37 15.00 -23.88
CA THR A 623 25.59 13.97 -24.55
C THR A 623 24.30 13.66 -23.78
N ASN A 624 23.15 13.73 -24.47
CA ASN A 624 21.90 13.15 -23.98
C ASN A 624 21.91 11.65 -24.29
N LEU A 625 21.74 10.80 -23.26
CA LEU A 625 21.65 9.34 -23.43
C LEU A 625 20.21 8.84 -23.64
N LEU A 626 19.21 9.72 -23.54
CA LEU A 626 17.78 9.38 -23.64
C LEU A 626 17.18 9.66 -25.03
N SER A 627 17.94 10.26 -25.95
CA SER A 627 17.49 10.57 -27.31
C SER A 627 18.07 9.59 -28.33
N GLU A 628 17.21 8.96 -29.15
CA GLU A 628 17.66 8.00 -30.17
C GLU A 628 18.46 8.62 -31.32
N GLU A 629 18.39 9.94 -31.56
CA GLU A 629 19.16 10.59 -32.63
C GLU A 629 20.68 10.49 -32.37
N PRO A 630 21.44 9.74 -33.19
CA PRO A 630 22.88 9.73 -33.07
C PRO A 630 23.42 11.05 -33.61
N THR A 631 24.24 11.76 -32.82
CA THR A 631 24.93 12.97 -33.29
C THR A 631 26.03 12.62 -34.29
N THR A 632 25.65 12.31 -35.53
CA THR A 632 26.53 11.98 -36.67
C THR A 632 27.24 13.22 -37.23
N SER A 633 27.92 13.96 -36.35
CA SER A 633 28.77 15.10 -36.70
C SER A 633 29.88 15.29 -35.66
N GLN A 634 30.85 14.38 -35.61
CA GLN A 634 32.10 14.57 -34.83
C GLN A 634 33.04 15.65 -35.42
N GLN A 635 32.51 16.55 -36.27
CA GLN A 635 33.24 17.70 -36.81
C GLN A 635 32.35 18.95 -36.71
N SER A 636 32.94 20.02 -36.17
CA SER A 636 32.30 21.29 -35.78
C SER A 636 31.21 21.21 -34.69
N ILE A 637 31.55 21.63 -33.47
CA ILE A 637 31.02 22.84 -32.80
C ILE A 637 31.79 23.01 -31.46
N GLN A 638 32.74 23.94 -31.44
CA GLN A 638 33.15 24.61 -30.20
C GLN A 638 32.47 25.97 -30.17
N THR A 639 31.28 26.06 -29.56
CA THR A 639 30.67 27.36 -29.21
C THR A 639 29.65 27.22 -28.08
N ASN A 640 28.63 26.38 -28.24
CA ASN A 640 27.58 26.18 -27.22
C ASN A 640 27.47 24.70 -26.81
N LYS A 641 27.43 24.46 -25.49
CA LYS A 641 27.01 23.18 -24.91
C LYS A 641 25.48 23.18 -24.78
N PRO A 642 24.76 22.09 -25.06
CA PRO A 642 23.32 22.05 -24.87
C PRO A 642 22.95 22.30 -23.40
N GLU A 643 21.87 23.06 -23.18
CA GLU A 643 21.40 23.38 -21.84
C GLU A 643 20.76 22.17 -21.16
N LEU A 644 20.98 22.04 -19.85
CA LEU A 644 20.46 20.94 -19.03
C LEU A 644 18.92 20.87 -19.03
N ASN A 645 18.24 21.99 -19.30
CA ASN A 645 16.79 22.04 -19.46
C ASN A 645 16.29 21.15 -20.62
N HIS A 646 17.06 21.01 -21.72
CA HIS A 646 16.69 20.11 -22.82
C HIS A 646 16.72 18.64 -22.41
N LEU A 647 17.73 18.21 -21.62
CA LEU A 647 17.76 16.85 -21.06
C LEU A 647 16.52 16.58 -20.20
N HIS A 648 16.14 17.54 -19.35
CA HIS A 648 14.95 17.42 -18.51
C HIS A 648 13.66 17.33 -19.35
N GLN A 649 13.54 18.14 -20.40
CA GLN A 649 12.37 18.13 -21.30
C GLN A 649 12.24 16.79 -22.02
N SER A 650 13.32 16.27 -22.63
CA SER A 650 13.33 14.93 -23.24
C SER A 650 12.96 13.84 -22.22
N ALA A 651 13.52 13.88 -21.00
CA ALA A 651 13.22 12.89 -19.98
C ALA A 651 11.75 12.93 -19.50
N VAL A 652 11.12 14.12 -19.46
CA VAL A 652 9.69 14.26 -19.19
C VAL A 652 8.85 13.72 -20.34
N GLU A 653 9.25 13.96 -21.59
CA GLU A 653 8.52 13.46 -22.77
C GLU A 653 8.59 11.93 -22.87
N GLU A 654 9.78 11.32 -22.70
CA GLU A 654 9.94 9.85 -22.65
C GLU A 654 9.12 9.20 -21.52
N ALA A 655 9.12 9.77 -20.31
CA ALA A 655 8.31 9.25 -19.21
C ALA A 655 6.80 9.40 -19.45
N LEU A 656 6.37 10.44 -20.18
CA LEU A 656 4.98 10.62 -20.59
C LEU A 656 4.58 9.72 -21.76
N LEU A 657 5.51 9.32 -22.62
CA LEU A 657 5.29 8.30 -23.66
C LEU A 657 5.20 6.89 -23.06
N SER A 658 6.01 6.60 -22.02
CA SER A 658 6.04 5.31 -21.31
C SER A 658 4.63 4.85 -20.89
N PRO A 659 4.12 3.71 -21.42
CA PRO A 659 2.78 3.24 -21.09
C PRO A 659 2.73 2.68 -19.66
N ASN A 660 3.70 1.84 -19.28
CA ASN A 660 3.77 1.19 -17.97
C ASN A 660 4.42 2.05 -16.87
N GLY A 661 5.18 3.10 -17.20
CA GLY A 661 5.82 3.99 -16.23
C GLY A 661 7.17 3.53 -15.70
N HIS A 662 7.90 2.70 -16.45
CA HIS A 662 9.23 2.24 -16.06
C HIS A 662 10.29 3.36 -15.99
N LEU A 663 9.99 4.55 -16.51
CA LEU A 663 10.83 5.74 -16.39
C LEU A 663 10.38 6.71 -15.27
N ASP A 664 9.24 6.46 -14.62
CA ASP A 664 8.62 7.42 -13.69
C ASP A 664 9.54 7.76 -12.51
N LEU A 665 10.18 6.77 -11.89
CA LEU A 665 11.09 6.98 -10.75
C LEU A 665 12.49 7.39 -11.21
N SER A 666 12.97 6.88 -12.34
CA SER A 666 14.19 7.37 -13.00
C SER A 666 14.12 8.89 -13.31
N LEU A 667 12.98 9.40 -13.76
CA LEU A 667 12.74 10.84 -13.98
C LEU A 667 12.76 11.63 -12.67
N ARG A 668 12.06 11.15 -11.63
CA ARG A 668 12.06 11.76 -10.28
C ARG A 668 13.50 11.95 -9.78
N PHE A 669 14.34 10.92 -9.92
CA PHE A 669 15.76 10.98 -9.54
C PHE A 669 16.59 11.94 -10.41
N LEU A 670 16.43 11.91 -11.73
CA LEU A 670 17.18 12.78 -12.65
C LEU A 670 16.92 14.28 -12.35
N LEU A 671 15.67 14.62 -12.06
CA LEU A 671 15.28 15.98 -11.70
C LEU A 671 15.73 16.36 -10.27
N GLY A 672 15.65 15.46 -9.30
CA GLY A 672 16.22 15.70 -7.97
C GLY A 672 17.73 15.93 -8.00
N LEU A 673 18.47 15.29 -8.92
CA LEU A 673 19.91 15.47 -9.10
C LEU A 673 20.28 16.85 -9.68
N SER A 674 19.36 17.54 -10.36
CA SER A 674 19.60 18.90 -10.86
C SER A 674 19.61 19.98 -9.79
N LEU A 675 19.25 19.67 -8.54
CA LEU A 675 19.34 20.59 -7.41
C LEU A 675 20.78 20.75 -6.91
N GLU A 676 21.23 22.00 -6.78
CA GLU A 676 22.57 22.34 -6.28
C GLU A 676 22.83 21.80 -4.85
N THR A 677 21.79 21.67 -4.02
CA THR A 677 21.86 21.02 -2.69
C THR A 677 22.27 19.55 -2.77
N ASN A 678 21.75 18.84 -3.76
CA ASN A 678 21.95 17.41 -3.97
C ASN A 678 23.33 17.16 -4.63
N GLN A 679 23.73 18.04 -5.53
CA GLN A 679 25.10 18.06 -6.08
C GLN A 679 26.16 18.38 -5.01
N LYS A 680 25.85 19.21 -4.01
CA LYS A 680 26.72 19.48 -2.85
C LYS A 680 26.96 18.23 -1.98
N LEU A 681 25.96 17.34 -1.85
CA LEU A 681 26.13 16.05 -1.17
C LEU A 681 27.01 15.07 -1.97
N LEU A 682 26.94 15.13 -3.31
CA LEU A 682 27.76 14.34 -4.24
C LEU A 682 29.13 14.99 -4.57
N ARG A 683 29.55 16.04 -3.84
CA ARG A 683 30.75 16.82 -4.13
C ARG A 683 32.03 15.99 -3.98
N GLY A 684 32.63 15.62 -5.12
CA GLY A 684 33.74 14.67 -5.21
C GLY A 684 33.48 13.60 -6.26
N LEU A 685 32.25 13.07 -6.32
CA LEU A 685 31.74 12.35 -7.49
C LEU A 685 31.51 13.36 -8.63
N LEU A 686 30.70 14.39 -8.37
CA LEU A 686 30.53 15.54 -9.26
C LEU A 686 31.67 16.56 -9.10
N THR A 687 32.17 17.05 -10.23
CA THR A 687 32.88 18.33 -10.32
C THR A 687 31.86 19.46 -10.27
N GLN A 688 32.08 20.48 -9.42
CA GLN A 688 31.13 21.59 -9.28
C GLN A 688 30.83 22.25 -10.62
N THR A 689 29.57 22.13 -11.04
CA THR A 689 29.05 22.69 -12.28
C THR A 689 27.80 23.47 -11.90
N GLY A 690 27.68 24.72 -12.34
CA GLY A 690 26.54 25.55 -11.97
C GLY A 690 25.28 25.18 -12.75
N SER A 691 24.49 24.23 -12.26
CA SER A 691 23.07 24.15 -12.62
C SER A 691 22.38 25.41 -12.09
N GLY A 692 22.08 26.36 -12.97
CA GLY A 692 21.49 27.63 -12.57
C GLY A 692 20.11 27.45 -11.94
N SER A 693 19.79 28.24 -10.93
CA SER A 693 18.43 28.30 -10.36
C SER A 693 17.38 28.57 -11.45
N GLN A 694 17.75 29.37 -12.46
CA GLN A 694 16.98 29.63 -13.66
C GLN A 694 16.62 28.35 -14.43
N THR A 695 17.60 27.48 -14.73
CA THR A 695 17.39 26.24 -15.49
C THR A 695 16.35 25.34 -14.83
N ASN A 696 16.42 25.20 -13.50
CA ASN A 696 15.44 24.42 -12.74
C ASN A 696 14.06 25.11 -12.70
N GLN A 697 14.00 26.45 -12.64
CA GLN A 697 12.72 27.17 -12.74
C GLN A 697 12.05 26.98 -14.10
N GLU A 698 12.81 27.03 -15.20
CA GLU A 698 12.28 26.79 -16.54
C GLU A 698 11.77 25.34 -16.70
N THR A 699 12.50 24.35 -16.15
CA THR A 699 12.02 22.96 -16.08
C THR A 699 10.73 22.85 -15.25
N VAL A 700 10.61 23.58 -14.13
CA VAL A 700 9.38 23.65 -13.32
C VAL A 700 8.21 24.24 -14.12
N GLU A 701 8.40 25.33 -14.87
CA GLU A 701 7.33 25.91 -15.70
C GLU A 701 6.94 24.98 -16.86
N TYR A 702 7.90 24.28 -17.47
CA TYR A 702 7.62 23.24 -18.46
C TYR A 702 6.78 22.09 -17.85
N ILE A 703 7.12 21.61 -16.65
CA ILE A 703 6.34 20.56 -15.96
C ILE A 703 4.93 21.07 -15.59
N LYS A 704 4.78 22.30 -15.07
CA LYS A 704 3.47 22.92 -14.82
C LYS A 704 2.62 22.99 -16.09
N LYS A 705 3.22 23.34 -17.23
CA LYS A 705 2.57 23.33 -18.54
C LYS A 705 2.13 21.91 -18.92
N LYS A 706 2.98 20.89 -18.76
CA LYS A 706 2.59 19.49 -19.03
C LYS A 706 1.44 19.01 -18.15
N ILE A 707 1.41 19.38 -16.87
CA ILE A 707 0.27 19.07 -15.98
C ILE A 707 -1.04 19.75 -16.45
N SER A 708 -0.99 20.90 -17.13
CA SER A 708 -2.20 21.55 -17.66
C SER A 708 -2.71 21.00 -19.01
N GLU A 709 -1.94 20.16 -19.71
CA GLU A 709 -2.29 19.55 -21.01
C GLU A 709 -3.29 18.35 -20.90
N ASN A 710 -4.16 18.33 -19.88
CA ASN A 710 -5.16 17.26 -19.59
C ASN A 710 -4.58 15.82 -19.58
N LEU A 711 -3.44 15.62 -18.90
CA LEU A 711 -2.86 14.29 -18.68
C LEU A 711 -3.75 13.39 -17.81
N SER A 712 -3.50 12.07 -17.85
CA SER A 712 -4.12 11.12 -16.91
C SER A 712 -3.73 11.44 -15.45
N ALA A 713 -4.50 10.89 -14.49
CA ALA A 713 -4.25 11.10 -13.08
C ALA A 713 -2.86 10.58 -12.67
N GLU A 714 -2.51 9.38 -13.11
CA GLU A 714 -1.23 8.71 -12.82
C GLU A 714 -0.03 9.52 -13.35
N ARG A 715 -0.12 10.00 -14.60
CA ARG A 715 0.91 10.85 -15.22
C ARG A 715 1.03 12.19 -14.49
N SER A 716 -0.10 12.82 -14.14
CA SER A 716 -0.12 14.06 -13.36
C SER A 716 0.50 13.87 -11.97
N ILE A 717 0.17 12.78 -11.27
CA ILE A 717 0.73 12.42 -9.97
C ILE A 717 2.25 12.22 -10.05
N ASN A 718 2.74 11.53 -11.09
CA ASN A 718 4.17 11.40 -11.31
C ASN A 718 4.87 12.77 -11.49
N LEU A 719 4.28 13.67 -12.26
CA LEU A 719 4.81 15.03 -12.43
C LEU A 719 4.73 15.86 -11.13
N PHE A 720 3.74 15.65 -10.25
CA PHE A 720 3.75 16.24 -8.91
C PHE A 720 4.85 15.66 -8.01
N HIS A 721 5.17 14.37 -8.10
CA HIS A 721 6.35 13.83 -7.44
C HIS A 721 7.64 14.47 -8.00
N CYS A 722 7.74 14.69 -9.31
CA CYS A 722 8.87 15.40 -9.92
C CYS A 722 9.01 16.85 -9.41
N LEU A 723 7.92 17.60 -9.28
CA LEU A 723 7.93 18.94 -8.67
C LEU A 723 8.34 18.91 -7.19
N ASN A 724 7.98 17.85 -6.44
CA ASN A 724 8.41 17.67 -5.06
C ASN A 724 9.92 17.34 -4.95
N GLU A 725 10.49 16.56 -5.88
CA GLU A 725 11.94 16.29 -5.93
C GLU A 725 12.74 17.55 -6.31
N LEU A 726 12.18 18.43 -7.16
CA LEU A 726 12.69 19.79 -7.43
C LEU A 726 12.44 20.77 -6.28
N ASN A 727 11.91 20.32 -5.14
CA ASN A 727 11.51 21.11 -3.96
C ASN A 727 10.48 22.24 -4.25
N HIS A 728 9.88 22.30 -5.44
CA HIS A 728 8.91 23.32 -5.83
C HIS A 728 7.47 22.92 -5.49
N ARG A 729 7.01 23.31 -4.29
CA ARG A 729 5.69 22.90 -3.75
C ARG A 729 4.56 23.92 -3.92
N SER A 730 4.71 24.99 -4.72
CA SER A 730 3.72 26.11 -4.73
C SER A 730 2.28 25.63 -4.96
N LEU A 731 2.02 24.91 -6.06
CA LEU A 731 0.68 24.51 -6.47
C LEU A 731 -0.02 23.59 -5.45
N VAL A 732 0.77 22.76 -4.76
CA VAL A 732 0.29 21.91 -3.66
C VAL A 732 0.03 22.76 -2.40
N GLY A 733 0.90 23.72 -2.09
CA GLY A 733 0.72 24.66 -0.98
C GLY A 733 -0.46 25.60 -1.15
N GLU A 734 -0.69 26.10 -2.38
CA GLU A 734 -1.86 26.89 -2.79
C GLU A 734 -3.15 26.11 -2.52
N ILE A 735 -3.27 24.89 -3.05
CA ILE A 735 -4.48 24.06 -2.85
C ILE A 735 -4.62 23.60 -1.40
N GLN A 736 -3.54 23.26 -0.69
CA GLN A 736 -3.60 22.99 0.75
C GLN A 736 -4.02 24.22 1.57
N TRP A 737 -3.69 25.44 1.12
CA TRP A 737 -4.16 26.68 1.75
C TRP A 737 -5.66 26.92 1.47
N PHE A 738 -6.14 26.74 0.23
CA PHE A 738 -7.57 26.82 -0.11
C PHE A 738 -8.43 25.79 0.63
N LEU A 739 -7.92 24.56 0.80
CA LEU A 739 -8.58 23.52 1.59
C LEU A 739 -8.63 23.88 3.09
N ARG A 740 -7.56 24.48 3.64
CA ARG A 740 -7.51 24.95 5.04
C ARG A 740 -8.35 26.20 5.30
N SER A 741 -8.55 27.07 4.32
CA SER A 741 -9.43 28.25 4.43
C SER A 741 -10.91 27.90 4.28
N GLY A 742 -11.25 26.64 3.97
CA GLY A 742 -12.62 26.16 3.76
C GLY A 742 -13.29 26.76 2.53
N ARG A 743 -12.51 27.36 1.62
CA ARG A 743 -12.99 28.07 0.42
C ARG A 743 -12.01 27.90 -0.72
N LEU A 744 -12.27 26.92 -1.58
CA LEU A 744 -11.96 27.08 -3.00
C LEU A 744 -12.86 28.21 -3.52
N SER A 745 -12.26 29.25 -4.11
CA SER A 745 -12.98 30.45 -4.54
C SER A 745 -13.94 30.15 -5.70
N THR A 746 -14.87 31.05 -5.97
CA THR A 746 -15.80 30.97 -7.13
C THR A 746 -15.11 31.20 -8.49
N GLU A 747 -13.79 31.12 -8.53
CA GLU A 747 -12.97 31.21 -9.74
C GLU A 747 -12.66 29.79 -10.22
N THR A 748 -12.70 29.56 -11.53
CA THR A 748 -12.39 28.25 -12.10
C THR A 748 -10.92 27.91 -11.88
N LEU A 749 -10.63 26.92 -11.02
CA LEU A 749 -9.29 26.37 -10.87
C LEU A 749 -8.71 26.02 -12.25
N SER A 750 -7.44 26.38 -12.47
CA SER A 750 -6.72 25.97 -13.66
C SER A 750 -6.62 24.43 -13.76
N PRO A 751 -6.44 23.84 -14.96
CA PRO A 751 -6.26 22.39 -15.09
C PRO A 751 -5.13 21.81 -14.22
N ALA A 752 -4.06 22.59 -14.00
CA ALA A 752 -2.98 22.20 -13.12
C ALA A 752 -3.38 22.23 -11.62
N GLN A 753 -4.21 23.20 -11.20
CA GLN A 753 -4.77 23.26 -9.84
C GLN A 753 -5.80 22.15 -9.58
N TRP A 754 -6.62 21.78 -10.56
CA TRP A 754 -7.45 20.57 -10.49
C TRP A 754 -6.61 19.32 -10.31
N SER A 755 -5.55 19.17 -11.11
CA SER A 755 -4.63 18.04 -11.01
C SER A 755 -3.89 18.01 -9.66
N ALA A 756 -3.57 19.18 -9.08
CA ALA A 756 -3.00 19.29 -7.73
C ALA A 756 -4.01 18.88 -6.65
N LEU A 757 -5.29 19.21 -6.80
CA LEU A 757 -6.35 18.76 -5.91
C LEU A 757 -6.53 17.24 -5.98
N VAL A 758 -6.57 16.65 -7.18
CA VAL A 758 -6.60 15.19 -7.37
C VAL A 758 -5.39 14.53 -6.71
N PHE A 759 -4.18 15.05 -6.94
CA PHE A 759 -2.95 14.58 -6.29
C PHE A 759 -3.04 14.64 -4.77
N ILE A 760 -3.53 15.75 -4.19
CA ILE A 760 -3.66 15.92 -2.73
C ILE A 760 -4.67 14.92 -2.15
N LEU A 761 -5.84 14.73 -2.78
CA LEU A 761 -6.89 13.86 -2.27
C LEU A 761 -6.47 12.38 -2.32
N LEU A 762 -5.94 11.91 -3.46
CA LEU A 762 -5.40 10.55 -3.59
C LEU A 762 -4.16 10.32 -2.68
N SER A 763 -3.41 11.38 -2.39
CA SER A 763 -2.27 11.34 -1.46
C SER A 763 -2.65 11.48 0.03
N SER A 764 -3.87 11.87 0.39
CA SER A 764 -4.24 12.09 1.80
C SER A 764 -4.35 10.75 2.54
N GLY A 765 -4.97 9.75 1.89
CA GLY A 765 -5.27 8.43 2.45
C GLY A 765 -6.26 8.42 3.62
N LYS A 766 -6.83 9.58 3.99
CA LYS A 766 -7.72 9.73 5.15
C LYS A 766 -9.20 9.92 4.80
N ASP A 767 -9.49 10.31 3.55
CA ASP A 767 -10.81 10.86 3.18
C ASP A 767 -11.42 10.18 1.92
N LEU A 768 -11.11 8.90 1.68
CA LEU A 768 -11.65 8.12 0.55
C LEU A 768 -12.89 7.27 0.91
N GLU A 769 -13.30 7.23 2.17
CA GLU A 769 -14.54 6.54 2.57
C GLU A 769 -15.77 7.30 2.04
N GLU A 770 -15.82 8.63 2.15
CA GLU A 770 -16.91 9.48 1.64
C GLU A 770 -16.41 10.75 0.92
N PHE A 771 -16.45 10.70 -0.40
CA PHE A 771 -16.27 11.86 -1.27
C PHE A 771 -17.57 12.65 -1.39
N ASP A 772 -17.57 13.92 -0.97
CA ASP A 772 -18.67 14.86 -1.20
C ASP A 772 -18.19 15.97 -2.12
N LEU A 773 -18.80 16.04 -3.30
CA LEU A 773 -18.45 17.00 -4.34
C LEU A 773 -18.68 18.46 -3.89
N LYS A 774 -19.62 18.71 -2.96
CA LYS A 774 -19.92 20.05 -2.44
C LYS A 774 -18.82 20.62 -1.54
N LYS A 775 -17.94 19.78 -1.00
CA LYS A 775 -16.71 20.22 -0.29
C LYS A 775 -15.74 20.95 -1.22
N TYR A 776 -15.87 20.78 -2.54
CA TYR A 776 -14.98 21.36 -3.55
C TYR A 776 -15.71 22.32 -4.51
N SER A 777 -16.72 21.84 -5.24
CA SER A 777 -17.55 22.64 -6.15
C SER A 777 -18.76 21.82 -6.63
N ALA A 778 -19.97 22.33 -6.41
CA ALA A 778 -21.22 21.71 -6.85
C ALA A 778 -21.48 21.94 -8.36
N SER A 779 -20.69 21.28 -9.22
CA SER A 779 -20.79 21.38 -10.68
C SER A 779 -20.34 20.12 -11.42
N GLU A 780 -20.86 19.91 -12.64
CA GLU A 780 -20.44 18.82 -13.53
C GLU A 780 -18.94 18.86 -13.87
N GLU A 781 -18.38 20.03 -14.22
CA GLU A 781 -16.94 20.12 -14.54
C GLU A 781 -16.05 19.73 -13.34
N ALA A 782 -16.47 20.06 -12.11
CA ALA A 782 -15.77 19.60 -10.91
C ALA A 782 -15.87 18.08 -10.71
N LEU A 783 -17.04 17.46 -11.00
CA LEU A 783 -17.15 16.00 -11.02
C LEU A 783 -16.19 15.39 -12.05
N LEU A 784 -16.20 15.90 -13.29
CA LEU A 784 -15.39 15.38 -14.40
C LEU A 784 -13.89 15.48 -14.13
N LYS A 785 -13.42 16.53 -13.44
CA LYS A 785 -12.02 16.65 -13.00
C LYS A 785 -11.70 15.80 -11.76
N LEU A 786 -12.69 15.41 -10.95
CA LEU A 786 -12.50 14.61 -9.73
C LEU A 786 -12.90 13.12 -9.88
N LEU A 787 -13.26 12.65 -11.08
CA LEU A 787 -13.53 11.22 -11.38
C LEU A 787 -12.45 10.26 -10.85
N PRO A 788 -11.13 10.56 -10.87
CA PRO A 788 -10.12 9.68 -10.28
C PRO A 788 -10.30 9.48 -8.77
N VAL A 789 -10.78 10.50 -8.05
CA VAL A 789 -11.09 10.43 -6.61
C VAL A 789 -12.39 9.67 -6.39
N VAL A 790 -13.43 9.97 -7.17
CA VAL A 790 -14.72 9.25 -7.14
C VAL A 790 -14.54 7.75 -7.36
N LYS A 791 -13.66 7.35 -8.30
CA LYS A 791 -13.37 5.95 -8.62
C LYS A 791 -12.81 5.15 -7.44
N VAL A 792 -11.86 5.72 -6.69
CA VAL A 792 -11.27 5.05 -5.52
C VAL A 792 -12.09 5.22 -4.24
N SER A 793 -13.15 6.03 -4.27
CA SER A 793 -13.97 6.29 -3.09
C SER A 793 -14.98 5.17 -2.85
N THR A 794 -15.30 4.89 -1.59
CA THR A 794 -16.32 3.89 -1.23
C THR A 794 -17.73 4.47 -1.39
N LYS A 795 -17.90 5.77 -1.10
CA LYS A 795 -19.16 6.50 -1.18
C LYS A 795 -18.98 7.85 -1.88
N ALA A 796 -19.88 8.16 -2.81
CA ALA A 796 -19.92 9.44 -3.53
C ALA A 796 -21.25 10.17 -3.29
N LEU A 797 -21.17 11.34 -2.64
CA LEU A 797 -22.28 12.26 -2.45
C LEU A 797 -22.26 13.32 -3.57
N LEU A 798 -23.20 13.17 -4.51
CA LEU A 798 -23.30 13.94 -5.76
C LEU A 798 -24.65 14.67 -5.89
N SER A 799 -25.49 14.62 -4.85
CA SER A 799 -26.87 15.08 -4.84
C SER A 799 -26.98 16.60 -4.93
N GLY A 800 -27.68 17.15 -5.92
CA GLY A 800 -27.84 18.61 -6.10
C GLY A 800 -26.52 19.29 -6.45
N CYS A 801 -25.83 18.78 -7.47
CA CYS A 801 -24.53 19.27 -7.97
C CYS A 801 -24.60 19.72 -9.45
N LYS A 802 -25.80 19.97 -9.98
CA LYS A 802 -26.05 20.41 -11.36
C LYS A 802 -25.50 19.42 -12.41
N LEU A 803 -25.66 18.13 -12.15
CA LEU A 803 -25.19 17.03 -13.01
C LEU A 803 -26.21 16.70 -14.12
N SER A 804 -25.71 16.21 -15.25
CA SER A 804 -26.49 15.89 -16.46
C SER A 804 -26.24 14.46 -16.98
N GLU A 805 -26.76 14.14 -18.17
CA GLU A 805 -26.44 12.93 -18.93
C GLU A 805 -24.93 12.69 -19.11
N ARG A 806 -24.14 13.75 -19.36
CA ARG A 806 -22.68 13.69 -19.49
C ARG A 806 -21.98 13.28 -18.19
N SER A 807 -22.53 13.68 -17.05
CA SER A 807 -22.08 13.17 -15.75
C SER A 807 -22.38 11.67 -15.58
N CYS A 808 -23.49 11.18 -16.14
CA CYS A 808 -23.87 9.78 -16.06
C CYS A 808 -23.00 8.88 -16.95
N GLU A 809 -22.63 9.32 -18.16
CA GLU A 809 -21.66 8.63 -19.03
C GLU A 809 -20.29 8.46 -18.33
N ALA A 810 -19.82 9.53 -17.69
CA ALA A 810 -18.57 9.53 -16.93
C ALA A 810 -18.63 8.59 -15.71
N LEU A 811 -19.73 8.59 -14.96
CA LEU A 811 -19.94 7.67 -13.83
C LEU A 811 -20.12 6.22 -14.29
N SER A 812 -20.75 5.98 -15.44
CA SER A 812 -20.86 4.66 -16.08
C SER A 812 -19.48 4.07 -16.40
N SER A 813 -18.58 4.91 -16.91
CA SER A 813 -17.17 4.58 -17.16
C SER A 813 -16.37 4.29 -15.87
N VAL A 814 -16.77 4.87 -14.73
CA VAL A 814 -16.19 4.57 -13.42
C VAL A 814 -16.74 3.26 -12.87
N LEU A 815 -18.07 3.09 -12.86
CA LEU A 815 -18.79 1.93 -12.34
C LEU A 815 -18.48 0.62 -13.07
N SER A 816 -18.13 0.70 -14.36
CA SER A 816 -17.72 -0.45 -15.16
C SER A 816 -16.27 -0.88 -14.96
N SER A 817 -15.45 -0.08 -14.26
CA SER A 817 -14.00 -0.29 -14.14
C SER A 817 -13.63 -1.27 -13.01
N VAL A 818 -12.80 -2.28 -13.31
CA VAL A 818 -12.29 -3.30 -12.37
C VAL A 818 -11.76 -2.73 -11.04
N SER A 819 -11.16 -1.54 -11.13
CA SER A 819 -10.52 -0.80 -10.03
C SER A 819 -11.40 0.31 -9.42
N SER A 820 -12.73 0.12 -9.40
CA SER A 820 -13.66 0.99 -8.67
C SER A 820 -13.97 0.45 -7.28
N SER A 821 -13.89 1.32 -6.27
CA SER A 821 -14.23 0.99 -4.87
C SER A 821 -15.69 1.33 -4.49
N LEU A 822 -16.46 1.92 -5.40
CA LEU A 822 -17.79 2.44 -5.08
C LEU A 822 -18.77 1.35 -4.61
N ARG A 823 -19.40 1.62 -3.46
CA ARG A 823 -20.55 0.88 -2.89
C ARG A 823 -21.81 1.75 -2.85
N HIS A 824 -21.68 3.07 -2.73
CA HIS A 824 -22.81 3.99 -2.56
C HIS A 824 -22.67 5.24 -3.43
N VAL A 825 -23.69 5.54 -4.25
CA VAL A 825 -23.77 6.73 -5.09
C VAL A 825 -25.11 7.43 -4.86
N ASP A 826 -25.06 8.70 -4.46
CA ASP A 826 -26.25 9.53 -4.22
C ASP A 826 -26.30 10.70 -5.21
N LEU A 827 -27.10 10.53 -6.28
CA LEU A 827 -27.29 11.48 -7.39
C LEU A 827 -28.58 12.30 -7.26
N SER A 828 -29.33 12.17 -6.17
CA SER A 828 -30.65 12.78 -5.95
C SER A 828 -30.67 14.30 -6.22
N ASN A 829 -31.78 14.86 -6.71
CA ASN A 829 -31.92 16.29 -7.07
C ASN A 829 -30.96 16.79 -8.18
N ASN A 830 -30.67 15.97 -9.21
CA ASN A 830 -29.97 16.40 -10.43
C ASN A 830 -30.82 16.18 -11.68
N ASP A 831 -30.59 16.93 -12.75
CA ASP A 831 -31.38 16.89 -13.99
C ASP A 831 -30.86 15.81 -14.94
N LEU A 832 -30.89 14.54 -14.48
CA LEU A 832 -30.30 13.40 -15.19
C LEU A 832 -31.12 12.96 -16.41
N GLN A 833 -32.45 13.02 -16.27
CA GLN A 833 -33.43 12.56 -17.26
C GLN A 833 -33.28 11.07 -17.60
N ASP A 834 -34.19 10.54 -18.42
CA ASP A 834 -34.21 9.10 -18.77
C ASP A 834 -32.96 8.68 -19.56
N SER A 835 -32.35 9.59 -20.32
CA SER A 835 -31.12 9.32 -21.09
C SER A 835 -29.89 9.17 -20.18
N GLY A 836 -29.71 10.05 -19.20
CA GLY A 836 -28.65 9.92 -18.20
C GLY A 836 -28.74 8.61 -17.41
N VAL A 837 -29.94 8.25 -16.93
CA VAL A 837 -30.12 6.97 -16.23
C VAL A 837 -29.87 5.77 -17.15
N LYS A 838 -30.23 5.85 -18.43
CA LYS A 838 -29.89 4.79 -19.40
C LYS A 838 -28.37 4.60 -19.52
N LEU A 839 -27.59 5.67 -19.71
CA LEU A 839 -26.13 5.58 -19.78
C LEU A 839 -25.51 5.04 -18.48
N LEU A 840 -26.05 5.44 -17.32
CA LEU A 840 -25.61 4.93 -16.01
C LEU A 840 -25.89 3.42 -15.86
N CYS A 841 -27.03 2.95 -16.37
CA CYS A 841 -27.43 1.54 -16.32
C CYS A 841 -26.49 0.61 -17.08
N ASP A 842 -25.80 1.08 -18.13
CA ASP A 842 -24.86 0.23 -18.87
C ASP A 842 -23.58 -0.04 -18.07
N GLY A 843 -23.15 0.92 -17.24
CA GLY A 843 -22.07 0.72 -16.26
C GLY A 843 -22.47 -0.18 -15.10
N LEU A 844 -23.72 -0.04 -14.61
CA LEU A 844 -24.30 -0.89 -13.56
C LEU A 844 -24.45 -2.37 -13.96
N LYS A 845 -24.51 -2.68 -15.26
CA LYS A 845 -24.54 -4.06 -15.78
C LYS A 845 -23.16 -4.71 -15.83
N SER A 846 -22.07 -3.95 -15.71
CA SER A 846 -20.71 -4.51 -15.80
C SER A 846 -20.48 -5.61 -14.75
N PRO A 847 -19.84 -6.75 -15.08
CA PRO A 847 -19.45 -7.76 -14.10
C PRO A 847 -18.42 -7.25 -13.07
N HIS A 848 -17.92 -6.03 -13.25
CA HIS A 848 -17.04 -5.35 -12.31
C HIS A 848 -17.77 -4.34 -11.40
N CYS A 849 -19.07 -4.10 -11.63
CA CYS A 849 -19.84 -3.15 -10.84
C CYS A 849 -20.21 -3.73 -9.47
N SER A 850 -19.69 -3.11 -8.42
CA SER A 850 -19.88 -3.51 -7.01
C SER A 850 -20.74 -2.51 -6.23
N LEU A 851 -21.59 -1.74 -6.93
CA LEU A 851 -22.45 -0.74 -6.32
C LEU A 851 -23.64 -1.40 -5.60
N GLU A 852 -23.78 -1.15 -4.30
CA GLU A 852 -24.84 -1.70 -3.45
C GLU A 852 -25.99 -0.70 -3.19
N THR A 853 -25.70 0.61 -3.19
CA THR A 853 -26.71 1.66 -3.01
C THR A 853 -26.68 2.68 -4.15
N LEU A 854 -27.85 2.91 -4.75
CA LEU A 854 -28.08 3.97 -5.73
C LEU A 854 -29.28 4.83 -5.32
N ARG A 855 -29.07 6.14 -5.14
CA ARG A 855 -30.15 7.11 -4.88
C ARG A 855 -30.28 8.12 -6.01
N MET A 856 -31.49 8.24 -6.54
CA MET A 856 -31.86 9.14 -7.65
C MET A 856 -33.20 9.84 -7.37
N SER A 857 -33.48 10.16 -6.09
CA SER A 857 -34.72 10.84 -5.71
C SER A 857 -34.81 12.22 -6.36
N GLY A 858 -35.92 12.52 -7.05
CA GLY A 858 -36.16 13.81 -7.68
C GLY A 858 -35.18 14.13 -8.84
N CYS A 859 -34.92 13.17 -9.72
CA CYS A 859 -34.03 13.30 -10.88
C CYS A 859 -34.75 13.47 -12.23
N LYS A 860 -36.05 13.78 -12.20
CA LYS A 860 -36.96 13.90 -13.36
C LYS A 860 -37.05 12.62 -14.23
N LEU A 861 -37.07 11.46 -13.58
CA LEU A 861 -37.21 10.18 -14.27
C LEU A 861 -38.68 9.89 -14.60
N SER A 862 -38.93 9.23 -15.73
CA SER A 862 -40.25 8.76 -16.15
C SER A 862 -40.32 7.23 -16.22
N GLU A 863 -41.45 6.69 -16.69
CA GLU A 863 -41.60 5.27 -17.06
C GLU A 863 -40.46 4.73 -17.94
N ARG A 864 -39.80 5.57 -18.75
CA ARG A 864 -38.73 5.16 -19.68
C ARG A 864 -37.44 4.76 -18.97
N SER A 865 -37.12 5.38 -17.83
CA SER A 865 -36.01 4.94 -16.97
C SER A 865 -36.20 3.52 -16.44
N CYS A 866 -37.45 3.08 -16.28
CA CYS A 866 -37.77 1.81 -15.64
C CYS A 866 -37.40 0.58 -16.47
N GLU A 867 -37.40 0.66 -17.81
CA GLU A 867 -36.88 -0.43 -18.68
C GLU A 867 -35.38 -0.65 -18.43
N ALA A 868 -34.60 0.43 -18.42
CA ALA A 868 -33.17 0.38 -18.17
C ALA A 868 -32.86 -0.17 -16.77
N LEU A 869 -33.53 0.34 -15.72
CA LEU A 869 -33.37 -0.12 -14.35
C LEU A 869 -33.83 -1.57 -14.14
N SER A 870 -34.92 -1.98 -14.77
CA SER A 870 -35.41 -3.38 -14.77
C SER A 870 -34.36 -4.34 -15.36
N SER A 871 -33.67 -3.93 -16.44
CA SER A 871 -32.57 -4.70 -17.02
C SER A 871 -31.31 -4.76 -16.13
N VAL A 872 -31.10 -3.79 -15.22
CA VAL A 872 -30.05 -3.85 -14.18
C VAL A 872 -30.46 -4.81 -13.06
N LEU A 873 -31.70 -4.70 -12.54
CA LEU A 873 -32.23 -5.59 -11.50
C LEU A 873 -32.31 -7.06 -11.95
N SER A 874 -32.44 -7.28 -13.27
CA SER A 874 -32.43 -8.62 -13.88
C SER A 874 -31.05 -9.25 -14.02
N SER A 875 -29.97 -8.46 -13.92
CA SER A 875 -28.62 -8.91 -14.31
C SER A 875 -27.93 -9.75 -13.24
N VAL A 876 -27.25 -10.83 -13.67
CA VAL A 876 -26.44 -11.71 -12.81
C VAL A 876 -25.26 -10.96 -12.15
N SER A 877 -24.82 -9.85 -12.75
CA SER A 877 -23.78 -8.96 -12.22
C SER A 877 -24.25 -7.94 -11.17
N SER A 878 -25.56 -7.88 -10.88
CA SER A 878 -26.13 -6.77 -10.10
C SER A 878 -25.86 -6.91 -8.60
N SER A 879 -25.07 -5.97 -8.06
CA SER A 879 -24.75 -5.87 -6.63
C SER A 879 -25.74 -5.01 -5.83
N LEU A 880 -26.77 -4.43 -6.47
CA LEU A 880 -27.65 -3.42 -5.86
C LEU A 880 -28.59 -4.00 -4.80
N ARG A 881 -28.40 -3.58 -3.55
CA ARG A 881 -29.26 -3.88 -2.39
C ARG A 881 -30.26 -2.77 -2.08
N HIS A 882 -29.93 -1.50 -2.33
CA HIS A 882 -30.79 -0.38 -1.97
C HIS A 882 -30.96 0.58 -3.15
N MET A 883 -32.21 0.79 -3.58
CA MET A 883 -32.56 1.70 -4.67
C MET A 883 -33.62 2.71 -4.20
N ASP A 884 -33.31 4.00 -4.34
CA ASP A 884 -34.22 5.10 -4.04
C ASP A 884 -34.55 5.88 -5.31
N LEU A 885 -35.80 5.76 -5.76
CA LEU A 885 -36.35 6.46 -6.93
C LEU A 885 -37.41 7.50 -6.53
N SER A 886 -37.51 7.88 -5.26
CA SER A 886 -38.57 8.74 -4.71
C SER A 886 -38.76 10.04 -5.51
N ASN A 887 -39.97 10.59 -5.51
CA ASN A 887 -40.27 11.89 -6.15
C ASN A 887 -39.92 11.99 -7.65
N ASN A 888 -39.96 10.86 -8.38
CA ASN A 888 -39.91 10.80 -9.85
C ASN A 888 -41.26 10.34 -10.39
N ASP A 889 -41.69 10.86 -11.54
CA ASP A 889 -43.05 10.68 -12.06
C ASP A 889 -43.18 9.38 -12.89
N LEU A 890 -42.78 8.26 -12.28
CA LEU A 890 -42.64 6.93 -12.90
C LEU A 890 -43.98 6.30 -13.32
N GLN A 891 -45.03 6.54 -12.53
CA GLN A 891 -46.40 6.03 -12.73
C GLN A 891 -46.49 4.49 -12.77
N ASP A 892 -47.71 3.96 -12.87
CA ASP A 892 -47.96 2.52 -12.92
C ASP A 892 -47.24 1.78 -14.06
N PRO A 893 -47.12 2.32 -15.31
CA PRO A 893 -46.35 1.68 -16.36
C PRO A 893 -44.86 1.55 -16.02
N GLY A 894 -44.26 2.56 -15.40
CA GLY A 894 -42.87 2.50 -14.92
C GLY A 894 -42.70 1.47 -13.81
N VAL A 895 -43.59 1.46 -12.81
CA VAL A 895 -43.59 0.46 -11.74
C VAL A 895 -43.75 -0.96 -12.32
N LYS A 896 -44.60 -1.15 -13.32
CA LYS A 896 -44.83 -2.42 -14.01
C LYS A 896 -43.59 -2.92 -14.74
N LEU A 897 -42.83 -2.02 -15.39
CA LEU A 897 -41.51 -2.34 -15.99
C LEU A 897 -40.49 -2.74 -14.91
N LEU A 898 -40.39 -2.01 -13.79
CA LEU A 898 -39.52 -2.39 -12.66
C LEU A 898 -39.91 -3.76 -12.08
N CYS A 899 -41.21 -4.06 -12.02
CA CYS A 899 -41.74 -5.33 -11.52
C CYS A 899 -41.26 -6.54 -12.35
N ASP A 900 -40.94 -6.39 -13.63
CA ASP A 900 -40.37 -7.49 -14.42
C ASP A 900 -38.93 -7.82 -13.98
N GLY A 901 -38.14 -6.81 -13.56
CA GLY A 901 -36.82 -7.00 -12.97
C GLY A 901 -36.88 -7.60 -11.56
N LEU A 902 -37.85 -7.17 -10.74
CA LEU A 902 -38.08 -7.74 -9.40
C LEU A 902 -38.51 -9.23 -9.42
N LYS A 903 -39.07 -9.72 -10.54
CA LYS A 903 -39.37 -11.15 -10.74
C LYS A 903 -38.12 -11.99 -11.03
N SER A 904 -36.99 -11.38 -11.39
CA SER A 904 -35.77 -12.11 -11.75
C SER A 904 -35.20 -12.87 -10.54
N PRO A 905 -34.77 -14.14 -10.69
CA PRO A 905 -34.06 -14.87 -9.64
C PRO A 905 -32.67 -14.30 -9.33
N HIS A 906 -32.21 -13.30 -10.10
CA HIS A 906 -30.96 -12.58 -9.88
C HIS A 906 -31.15 -11.25 -9.13
N CYS A 907 -32.39 -10.83 -8.86
CA CYS A 907 -32.65 -9.57 -8.16
C CYS A 907 -32.28 -9.66 -6.67
N SER A 908 -31.17 -9.03 -6.32
CA SER A 908 -30.56 -8.99 -4.98
C SER A 908 -31.07 -7.83 -4.09
N LEU A 909 -32.08 -7.09 -4.55
CA LEU A 909 -32.55 -5.84 -3.94
C LEU A 909 -33.27 -6.09 -2.60
N GLU A 910 -32.81 -5.40 -1.54
CA GLU A 910 -33.33 -5.48 -0.16
C GLU A 910 -34.19 -4.26 0.23
N THR A 911 -33.90 -3.06 -0.30
CA THR A 911 -34.72 -1.84 -0.09
C THR A 911 -35.09 -1.19 -1.43
N LEU A 912 -36.38 -0.88 -1.61
CA LEU A 912 -36.91 -0.11 -2.74
C LEU A 912 -37.80 1.03 -2.25
N SER A 913 -37.44 2.27 -2.59
CA SER A 913 -38.33 3.43 -2.41
C SER A 913 -38.93 3.89 -3.73
N LEU A 914 -40.26 3.84 -3.79
CA LEU A 914 -41.13 4.42 -4.82
C LEU A 914 -42.01 5.52 -4.19
N SER A 915 -41.50 6.16 -3.13
CA SER A 915 -42.21 7.13 -2.31
C SER A 915 -42.50 8.40 -3.13
N GLY A 916 -43.77 8.73 -3.34
CA GLY A 916 -44.17 9.83 -4.21
C GLY A 916 -43.92 9.63 -5.70
N CYS A 917 -44.07 8.40 -6.23
CA CYS A 917 -43.81 8.06 -7.64
C CYS A 917 -45.05 8.00 -8.57
N LEU A 918 -46.19 8.54 -8.12
CA LEU A 918 -47.48 8.51 -8.82
C LEU A 918 -48.06 7.09 -9.00
N VAL A 919 -47.82 6.23 -8.01
CA VAL A 919 -48.29 4.82 -8.01
C VAL A 919 -49.76 4.75 -7.62
N SER A 920 -50.56 3.99 -8.36
CA SER A 920 -51.96 3.70 -8.07
C SER A 920 -52.19 2.23 -7.66
N GLU A 921 -53.46 1.80 -7.61
CA GLU A 921 -53.87 0.41 -7.48
C GLU A 921 -53.24 -0.51 -8.55
N GLU A 922 -53.02 -0.06 -9.80
CA GLU A 922 -52.43 -0.92 -10.86
C GLU A 922 -50.95 -1.22 -10.57
N GLY A 923 -50.17 -0.23 -10.16
CA GLY A 923 -48.78 -0.39 -9.76
C GLY A 923 -48.65 -1.24 -8.49
N CYS A 924 -49.53 -1.06 -7.51
CA CYS A 924 -49.58 -1.90 -6.30
C CYS A 924 -49.95 -3.35 -6.61
N SER A 925 -50.86 -3.57 -7.56
CA SER A 925 -51.20 -4.90 -8.09
C SER A 925 -50.02 -5.54 -8.83
N SER A 926 -49.27 -4.75 -9.61
CA SER A 926 -48.06 -5.18 -10.31
C SER A 926 -46.93 -5.57 -9.34
N LEU A 927 -46.71 -4.77 -8.29
CA LEU A 927 -45.77 -5.06 -7.20
C LEU A 927 -46.15 -6.33 -6.44
N THR A 928 -47.43 -6.48 -6.08
CA THR A 928 -47.94 -7.70 -5.43
C THR A 928 -47.72 -8.94 -6.30
N SER A 929 -47.90 -8.82 -7.62
CA SER A 929 -47.63 -9.91 -8.58
C SER A 929 -46.15 -10.28 -8.64
N ALA A 930 -45.24 -9.30 -8.66
CA ALA A 930 -43.80 -9.53 -8.63
C ALA A 930 -43.34 -10.22 -7.33
N LEU A 931 -43.75 -9.70 -6.18
CA LEU A 931 -43.39 -10.25 -4.85
C LEU A 931 -43.96 -11.66 -4.60
N ASN A 932 -45.00 -12.06 -5.31
CA ASN A 932 -45.54 -13.44 -5.28
C ASN A 932 -44.86 -14.40 -6.27
N SER A 933 -44.13 -13.90 -7.28
CA SER A 933 -43.59 -14.73 -8.37
C SER A 933 -42.25 -15.40 -8.03
N ASN A 934 -41.48 -14.79 -7.13
CA ASN A 934 -40.14 -15.20 -6.72
C ASN A 934 -40.00 -14.93 -5.21
N PRO A 935 -39.36 -15.78 -4.38
CA PRO A 935 -39.03 -15.45 -2.99
C PRO A 935 -38.11 -14.23 -2.91
N SER A 936 -38.71 -13.04 -2.89
CA SER A 936 -38.04 -11.77 -3.02
C SER A 936 -37.00 -11.53 -1.91
N HIS A 937 -35.87 -10.93 -2.29
CA HIS A 937 -34.89 -10.41 -1.33
C HIS A 937 -35.36 -9.11 -0.64
N LEU A 938 -36.44 -8.50 -1.13
CA LEU A 938 -36.95 -7.21 -0.65
C LEU A 938 -37.45 -7.31 0.80
N ARG A 939 -36.79 -6.56 1.68
CA ARG A 939 -37.12 -6.36 3.11
C ARG A 939 -37.91 -5.09 3.33
N GLU A 940 -37.60 -4.03 2.58
CA GLU A 940 -38.19 -2.71 2.76
C GLU A 940 -38.80 -2.18 1.46
N LEU A 941 -40.08 -1.81 1.50
CA LEU A 941 -40.80 -1.18 0.40
C LEU A 941 -41.47 0.11 0.90
N ASP A 942 -41.07 1.26 0.36
CA ASP A 942 -41.69 2.55 0.65
C ASP A 942 -42.55 3.02 -0.53
N LEU A 943 -43.87 3.02 -0.30
CA LEU A 943 -44.91 3.51 -1.21
C LEU A 943 -45.63 4.74 -0.63
N SER A 944 -45.05 5.39 0.40
CA SER A 944 -45.65 6.55 1.05
C SER A 944 -45.89 7.70 0.07
N TYR A 945 -46.91 8.52 0.30
CA TYR A 945 -47.32 9.63 -0.59
C TYR A 945 -47.66 9.17 -2.03
N ASN A 946 -48.37 8.05 -2.16
CA ASN A 946 -48.97 7.57 -3.42
C ASN A 946 -50.48 7.30 -3.23
N HIS A 947 -51.16 6.70 -4.21
CA HIS A 947 -52.58 6.31 -4.08
C HIS A 947 -52.78 4.80 -4.27
N PRO A 948 -52.29 3.95 -3.34
CA PRO A 948 -52.45 2.49 -3.45
C PRO A 948 -53.92 2.03 -3.51
N GLY A 949 -54.83 2.80 -2.88
CA GLY A 949 -56.27 2.51 -2.80
C GLY A 949 -56.59 1.31 -1.92
N ASP A 950 -57.85 1.19 -1.48
CA ASP A 950 -58.34 0.12 -0.61
C ASP A 950 -57.91 -1.28 -1.10
N SER A 951 -57.94 -1.50 -2.42
CA SER A 951 -57.55 -2.75 -3.07
C SER A 951 -56.05 -3.00 -3.01
N GLY A 952 -55.22 -2.00 -3.36
CA GLY A 952 -53.76 -2.12 -3.37
C GLY A 952 -53.19 -2.26 -1.95
N GLU A 953 -53.69 -1.47 -0.99
CA GLU A 953 -53.35 -1.62 0.42
C GLU A 953 -53.70 -3.00 0.95
N LYS A 954 -54.89 -3.52 0.61
CA LYS A 954 -55.34 -4.86 0.99
C LYS A 954 -54.53 -5.99 0.36
N LEU A 955 -54.12 -5.84 -0.90
CA LEU A 955 -53.26 -6.80 -1.60
C LEU A 955 -51.87 -6.88 -0.95
N LEU A 956 -51.21 -5.73 -0.75
CA LEU A 956 -49.90 -5.65 -0.11
C LEU A 956 -49.93 -6.11 1.36
N SER A 957 -50.97 -5.71 2.11
CA SER A 957 -51.18 -6.11 3.52
C SER A 957 -51.59 -7.58 3.69
N ALA A 958 -52.10 -8.24 2.63
CA ALA A 958 -52.26 -9.69 2.60
C ALA A 958 -50.93 -10.39 2.30
N GLY A 959 -50.11 -9.82 1.41
CA GLY A 959 -48.76 -10.30 1.10
C GLY A 959 -47.83 -10.38 2.31
N LEU A 960 -47.87 -9.38 3.21
CA LEU A 960 -47.14 -9.40 4.49
C LEU A 960 -47.46 -10.61 5.41
N LYS A 961 -48.55 -11.35 5.14
CA LYS A 961 -48.95 -12.55 5.90
C LYS A 961 -48.58 -13.85 5.17
N SER A 962 -47.97 -13.74 3.99
CA SER A 962 -47.52 -14.87 3.18
C SER A 962 -46.15 -15.35 3.67
N PRO A 963 -45.95 -16.67 3.89
CA PRO A 963 -44.64 -17.23 4.24
C PRO A 963 -43.62 -17.16 3.09
N HIS A 964 -44.02 -16.66 1.91
CA HIS A 964 -43.17 -16.49 0.74
C HIS A 964 -42.57 -15.09 0.62
N TRP A 965 -43.09 -14.10 1.37
CA TRP A 965 -42.54 -12.74 1.39
C TRP A 965 -41.45 -12.63 2.47
N ARG A 966 -40.43 -11.80 2.21
CA ARG A 966 -39.37 -11.44 3.18
C ARG A 966 -39.44 -9.97 3.61
N LEU A 967 -40.57 -9.33 3.35
CA LEU A 967 -40.78 -7.90 3.52
C LEU A 967 -40.97 -7.57 5.02
N ASP A 968 -39.86 -7.26 5.69
CA ASP A 968 -39.80 -6.82 7.09
C ASP A 968 -40.55 -5.49 7.33
N THR A 969 -40.58 -4.59 6.34
CA THR A 969 -41.23 -3.27 6.42
C THR A 969 -41.93 -2.88 5.11
N LEU A 970 -43.20 -2.53 5.22
CA LEU A 970 -43.98 -1.86 4.17
C LEU A 970 -44.43 -0.49 4.71
N ARG A 971 -44.14 0.59 3.97
CA ARG A 971 -44.66 1.93 4.27
C ARG A 971 -45.64 2.36 3.19
N MET A 972 -46.82 2.82 3.61
CA MET A 972 -47.86 3.39 2.76
C MET A 972 -48.40 4.69 3.39
N ASP A 973 -47.55 5.36 4.17
CA ASP A 973 -47.93 6.53 4.96
C ASP A 973 -48.39 7.68 4.05
N HIS A 974 -49.41 8.40 4.50
CA HIS A 974 -50.06 9.45 3.71
C HIS A 974 -50.53 8.95 2.34
N ALA A 975 -51.37 7.92 2.27
CA ALA A 975 -52.04 7.54 1.02
C ALA A 975 -53.07 8.60 0.56
N GLY A 976 -53.36 8.70 -0.74
CA GLY A 976 -54.48 9.50 -1.26
C GLY A 976 -54.35 10.00 -2.72
N GLU A 977 -55.48 10.27 -3.36
CA GLU A 977 -55.56 10.70 -4.77
C GLU A 977 -54.79 12.01 -5.04
N GLN A 978 -54.69 12.89 -4.04
CA GLN A 978 -53.98 14.17 -4.15
C GLN A 978 -52.50 14.05 -4.55
N TRP A 979 -51.89 12.87 -4.34
CA TRP A 979 -50.49 12.61 -4.71
C TRP A 979 -50.31 12.12 -6.15
N LEU A 980 -51.38 11.82 -6.89
CA LEU A 980 -51.34 11.51 -8.33
C LEU A 980 -51.19 12.78 -9.20
N LYS A 981 -50.42 13.76 -8.71
CA LYS A 981 -50.04 15.00 -9.39
C LYS A 981 -48.52 15.00 -9.58
N PRO A 982 -47.97 15.34 -10.76
CA PRO A 982 -46.53 15.28 -11.00
C PRO A 982 -45.72 16.33 -10.22
N GLY A 983 -44.45 16.03 -9.95
CA GLY A 983 -43.49 16.94 -9.33
C GLY A 983 -43.74 17.29 -7.85
N LEU A 984 -42.96 18.25 -7.30
CA LEU A 984 -42.98 18.58 -5.87
C LEU A 984 -44.22 19.36 -5.40
N ARG A 985 -44.94 20.02 -6.32
CA ARG A 985 -46.13 20.83 -5.99
C ARG A 985 -47.28 20.03 -5.39
N LYS A 986 -47.29 18.69 -5.51
CA LYS A 986 -48.24 17.80 -4.83
C LYS A 986 -48.16 17.88 -3.30
N TYR A 987 -47.02 18.28 -2.75
CA TYR A 987 -46.80 18.47 -1.31
C TYR A 987 -47.20 19.85 -0.80
N SER A 988 -48.00 20.62 -1.56
CA SER A 988 -48.36 21.99 -1.19
C SER A 988 -49.05 22.05 0.18
N CYS A 989 -48.48 22.86 1.09
CA CYS A 989 -49.03 23.12 2.40
C CYS A 989 -49.44 24.59 2.55
N GLU A 990 -50.64 24.86 3.07
CA GLU A 990 -51.02 26.22 3.44
C GLU A 990 -50.33 26.60 4.76
N LEU A 991 -49.66 27.76 4.76
CA LEU A 991 -48.94 28.28 5.92
C LEU A 991 -49.66 29.50 6.50
N GLU A 992 -49.92 29.48 7.80
CA GLU A 992 -50.36 30.65 8.56
C GLU A 992 -49.18 31.33 9.26
N LEU A 993 -49.04 32.66 9.11
CA LEU A 993 -48.00 33.45 9.76
C LEU A 993 -48.37 33.73 11.24
N ASP A 994 -47.51 33.40 12.20
CA ASP A 994 -47.86 33.54 13.62
C ASP A 994 -47.62 34.95 14.18
N THR A 995 -48.70 35.72 14.26
CA THR A 995 -48.78 37.03 14.94
C THR A 995 -48.34 37.00 16.41
N ASN A 996 -48.26 35.85 17.06
CA ASN A 996 -47.74 35.71 18.43
C ASN A 996 -46.21 35.67 18.50
N THR A 997 -45.53 35.30 17.41
CA THR A 997 -44.05 35.32 17.32
C THR A 997 -43.50 36.62 16.72
N MET A 998 -44.29 37.25 15.86
CA MET A 998 -43.88 38.35 15.00
C MET A 998 -43.24 39.56 15.73
N HIS A 999 -42.07 39.98 15.27
CA HIS A 999 -41.43 41.21 15.76
C HIS A 999 -42.27 42.46 15.48
N ARG A 1000 -42.24 43.46 16.38
CA ARG A 1000 -43.11 44.65 16.32
C ARG A 1000 -42.83 45.58 15.13
N GLU A 1001 -41.67 45.51 14.47
CA GLU A 1001 -41.37 46.27 13.24
C GLU A 1001 -41.83 45.56 11.95
N LEU A 1002 -42.46 44.39 12.05
CA LEU A 1002 -43.07 43.70 10.92
C LEU A 1002 -44.56 44.01 10.86
N LYS A 1003 -45.10 44.19 9.65
CA LYS A 1003 -46.52 44.43 9.39
C LYS A 1003 -47.08 43.48 8.33
N LEU A 1004 -48.18 42.83 8.69
CA LEU A 1004 -49.00 42.02 7.78
C LEU A 1004 -49.85 42.87 6.82
N SER A 1005 -50.13 42.31 5.65
CA SER A 1005 -51.24 42.69 4.77
C SER A 1005 -52.60 42.21 5.30
N ASP A 1006 -53.68 42.78 4.78
CA ASP A 1006 -55.05 42.48 5.23
C ASP A 1006 -55.49 41.04 4.94
N ASP A 1007 -54.87 40.37 3.96
CA ASP A 1007 -55.04 38.95 3.63
C ASP A 1007 -54.17 38.01 4.49
N ASN A 1008 -53.34 38.56 5.38
CA ASN A 1008 -52.36 37.86 6.22
C ASN A 1008 -51.34 36.99 5.46
N ARG A 1009 -51.12 37.21 4.16
CA ARG A 1009 -50.16 36.43 3.34
C ARG A 1009 -48.83 37.16 3.08
N LYS A 1010 -48.78 38.49 3.21
CA LYS A 1010 -47.57 39.30 2.98
C LYS A 1010 -47.08 40.00 4.25
N VAL A 1011 -45.76 39.99 4.45
CA VAL A 1011 -45.03 40.65 5.54
C VAL A 1011 -44.14 41.74 4.96
N ASN A 1012 -44.17 42.92 5.56
CA ASN A 1012 -43.34 44.06 5.20
C ASN A 1012 -42.63 44.58 6.46
N CYS A 1013 -41.36 44.97 6.37
CA CYS A 1013 -40.72 45.70 7.47
C CYS A 1013 -41.10 47.19 7.41
N VAL A 1014 -41.51 47.76 8.54
CA VAL A 1014 -41.90 49.16 8.70
C VAL A 1014 -41.11 49.82 9.83
N THR A 1015 -40.99 51.14 9.81
CA THR A 1015 -40.26 51.91 10.84
C THR A 1015 -41.07 52.08 12.14
N GLU A 1016 -42.38 51.85 12.10
CA GLU A 1016 -43.30 52.08 13.22
C GLU A 1016 -43.65 50.78 13.94
N TYR A 1017 -43.59 50.81 15.27
CA TYR A 1017 -43.90 49.65 16.12
C TYR A 1017 -45.40 49.34 16.06
N GLN A 1018 -45.74 48.19 15.48
CA GLN A 1018 -47.12 47.71 15.38
C GLN A 1018 -47.65 47.27 16.75
N SER A 1019 -48.91 47.57 17.03
CA SER A 1019 -49.58 47.37 18.33
C SER A 1019 -49.99 45.91 18.60
N TYR A 1020 -49.10 44.95 18.39
CA TYR A 1020 -49.35 43.55 18.70
C TYR A 1020 -49.32 43.28 20.22
N PRO A 1021 -50.21 42.42 20.77
CA PRO A 1021 -50.18 42.05 22.19
C PRO A 1021 -48.86 41.40 22.62
N ASP A 1022 -48.45 41.61 23.87
CA ASP A 1022 -47.27 40.95 24.41
C ASP A 1022 -47.46 39.44 24.57
N HIS A 1023 -46.41 38.68 24.23
CA HIS A 1023 -46.45 37.22 24.16
C HIS A 1023 -45.06 36.62 24.43
N PRO A 1024 -44.96 35.49 25.18
CA PRO A 1024 -43.67 34.87 25.49
C PRO A 1024 -42.91 34.39 24.24
N ASP A 1025 -43.60 33.90 23.21
CA ASP A 1025 -42.95 33.51 21.95
C ASP A 1025 -42.61 34.68 21.01
N ARG A 1026 -42.85 35.95 21.39
CA ARG A 1026 -42.56 37.11 20.52
C ARG A 1026 -41.05 37.39 20.41
N PHE A 1027 -40.53 37.52 19.19
CA PHE A 1027 -39.18 38.03 18.94
C PHE A 1027 -39.10 39.52 19.33
N GLU A 1028 -38.12 39.89 20.15
CA GLU A 1028 -37.96 41.27 20.66
C GLU A 1028 -36.85 42.07 19.96
N PHE A 1029 -35.75 41.40 19.55
CA PHE A 1029 -34.60 42.06 18.93
C PHE A 1029 -34.38 41.73 17.45
N CYS A 1030 -34.84 40.55 17.01
CA CYS A 1030 -34.68 40.09 15.63
C CYS A 1030 -35.99 40.33 14.88
N ARG A 1031 -35.94 40.96 13.70
CA ARG A 1031 -37.10 41.21 12.82
C ARG A 1031 -37.61 39.93 12.15
N GLN A 1032 -38.13 39.02 12.97
CA GLN A 1032 -38.48 37.65 12.62
C GLN A 1032 -39.91 37.30 12.99
N LEU A 1033 -40.40 36.22 12.37
CA LEU A 1033 -41.60 35.49 12.76
C LEU A 1033 -41.43 34.00 12.41
N LEU A 1034 -42.23 33.15 13.03
CA LEU A 1034 -42.50 31.77 12.60
C LEU A 1034 -43.93 31.67 12.06
N CYS A 1035 -44.18 30.64 11.26
CA CYS A 1035 -45.51 30.17 10.92
C CYS A 1035 -46.10 29.35 12.07
N ARG A 1036 -47.43 29.23 12.15
CA ARG A 1036 -48.13 28.43 13.16
C ARG A 1036 -48.00 26.92 12.99
N PRO A 1037 -48.17 26.32 11.79
CA PRO A 1037 -48.07 24.87 11.65
C PRO A 1037 -46.63 24.39 11.85
N GLY A 1038 -46.44 23.45 12.78
CA GLY A 1038 -45.21 22.68 12.90
C GLY A 1038 -45.25 21.50 11.93
N LEU A 1039 -44.28 21.44 11.02
CA LEU A 1039 -44.20 20.45 9.96
C LEU A 1039 -43.49 19.18 10.47
N THR A 1040 -43.99 18.02 10.05
CA THR A 1040 -43.52 16.69 10.48
C THR A 1040 -43.44 15.65 9.34
N GLY A 1041 -43.96 15.97 8.16
CA GLY A 1041 -43.94 15.10 6.97
C GLY A 1041 -43.24 15.76 5.78
N ARG A 1042 -43.70 15.48 4.57
CA ARG A 1042 -43.34 16.21 3.34
C ARG A 1042 -44.20 17.45 3.18
N CYS A 1043 -43.58 18.60 2.96
CA CYS A 1043 -44.27 19.88 2.78
C CYS A 1043 -43.55 20.76 1.75
N TYR A 1044 -44.32 21.45 0.92
CA TYR A 1044 -43.85 22.33 -0.13
C TYR A 1044 -44.59 23.68 -0.06
N TRP A 1045 -43.87 24.79 -0.20
CA TRP A 1045 -44.46 26.12 -0.32
C TRP A 1045 -43.61 27.03 -1.20
N GLU A 1046 -44.25 28.05 -1.78
CA GLU A 1046 -43.61 29.08 -2.60
C GLU A 1046 -43.78 30.45 -1.93
N VAL A 1047 -42.75 31.28 -2.04
CA VAL A 1047 -42.74 32.66 -1.53
C VAL A 1047 -42.17 33.63 -2.56
N GLU A 1048 -42.84 34.78 -2.69
CA GLU A 1048 -42.36 35.94 -3.43
C GLU A 1048 -41.70 36.94 -2.49
N TRP A 1049 -40.58 37.55 -2.89
CA TRP A 1049 -39.75 38.38 -2.03
C TRP A 1049 -39.11 39.57 -2.77
N ARG A 1050 -38.76 40.62 -2.02
CA ARG A 1050 -38.02 41.81 -2.50
C ARG A 1050 -37.15 42.40 -1.40
N GLY A 1051 -36.06 43.07 -1.78
CA GLY A 1051 -35.11 43.73 -0.89
C GLY A 1051 -34.08 42.74 -0.37
N THR A 1052 -34.04 42.51 0.94
CA THR A 1052 -33.30 41.38 1.54
C THR A 1052 -34.12 40.69 2.62
N VAL A 1053 -34.27 39.38 2.50
CA VAL A 1053 -35.05 38.53 3.41
C VAL A 1053 -34.32 37.24 3.72
N ASN A 1054 -34.66 36.60 4.83
CA ASN A 1054 -34.32 35.19 5.06
C ASN A 1054 -35.58 34.34 4.96
N ILE A 1055 -35.49 33.23 4.24
CA ILE A 1055 -36.49 32.16 4.18
C ILE A 1055 -35.89 30.99 4.95
N SER A 1056 -36.52 30.60 6.05
CA SER A 1056 -35.91 29.76 7.06
C SER A 1056 -36.82 28.62 7.51
N LEU A 1057 -36.22 27.60 8.09
CA LEU A 1057 -36.89 26.54 8.83
C LEU A 1057 -36.23 26.42 10.21
N SER A 1058 -37.02 26.32 11.28
CA SER A 1058 -36.50 26.37 12.65
C SER A 1058 -37.31 25.52 13.62
N TYR A 1059 -36.67 24.97 14.65
CA TYR A 1059 -37.38 24.39 15.80
C TYR A 1059 -38.11 25.46 16.62
N ARG A 1060 -39.14 25.05 17.38
CA ARG A 1060 -39.91 25.97 18.24
C ARG A 1060 -39.09 26.53 19.41
N GLY A 1061 -38.00 25.86 19.79
CA GLY A 1061 -37.09 26.27 20.87
C GLY A 1061 -36.20 27.49 20.60
N ILE A 1062 -36.17 28.02 19.36
CA ILE A 1062 -35.27 29.13 18.99
C ILE A 1062 -35.39 30.33 19.93
N LYS A 1063 -34.23 30.85 20.35
CA LYS A 1063 -34.10 31.96 21.31
C LYS A 1063 -34.69 33.26 20.75
N ARG A 1064 -35.36 34.07 21.58
CA ARG A 1064 -36.14 35.25 21.11
C ARG A 1064 -36.00 36.55 21.92
N LYS A 1065 -35.40 36.47 23.12
CA LYS A 1065 -35.49 37.49 24.19
C LYS A 1065 -34.16 38.14 24.60
N ASP A 1066 -33.05 37.73 23.99
CA ASP A 1066 -31.72 38.29 24.26
C ASP A 1066 -31.10 38.88 22.97
N ILE A 1067 -30.16 39.81 23.13
CA ILE A 1067 -29.27 40.25 22.04
C ILE A 1067 -28.14 39.22 21.88
N SER A 1068 -28.44 38.09 21.25
CA SER A 1068 -27.47 37.05 20.88
C SER A 1068 -27.55 36.69 19.40
N SER A 1069 -26.45 36.15 18.86
CA SER A 1069 -26.43 35.46 17.56
C SER A 1069 -27.49 34.35 17.49
N ASP A 1070 -27.70 33.64 18.59
CA ASP A 1070 -28.55 32.45 18.67
C ASP A 1070 -30.05 32.75 18.44
N CYS A 1071 -30.43 34.03 18.47
CA CYS A 1071 -31.78 34.47 18.16
C CYS A 1071 -32.05 34.61 16.64
N TRP A 1072 -31.00 34.61 15.80
CA TRP A 1072 -31.11 34.83 14.36
C TRP A 1072 -31.20 33.52 13.58
N PHE A 1073 -32.08 33.45 12.57
CA PHE A 1073 -32.17 32.28 11.70
C PHE A 1073 -30.86 32.00 10.95
N GLY A 1074 -30.44 30.73 10.96
CA GLY A 1074 -29.17 30.24 10.44
C GLY A 1074 -27.94 30.54 11.31
N CYS A 1075 -28.06 31.34 12.37
CA CYS A 1075 -26.95 31.67 13.27
C CYS A 1075 -26.80 30.70 14.46
N ASN A 1076 -27.60 29.64 14.49
CA ASN A 1076 -27.62 28.58 15.49
C ASN A 1076 -27.74 27.20 14.81
N ASP A 1077 -27.73 26.14 15.61
CA ASP A 1077 -27.98 24.74 15.25
C ASP A 1077 -29.48 24.40 15.13
N GLN A 1078 -30.36 25.22 15.69
CA GLN A 1078 -31.82 25.04 15.69
C GLN A 1078 -32.53 25.56 14.43
N SER A 1079 -31.80 26.09 13.44
CA SER A 1079 -32.40 26.66 12.24
C SER A 1079 -31.50 26.63 11.00
N TRP A 1080 -32.15 26.50 9.85
CA TRP A 1080 -31.55 26.43 8.52
C TRP A 1080 -32.17 27.53 7.66
N SER A 1081 -31.34 28.31 6.96
CA SER A 1081 -31.81 29.51 6.29
C SER A 1081 -31.25 29.65 4.87
N LEU A 1082 -32.12 30.00 3.92
CA LEU A 1082 -31.75 30.71 2.71
C LEU A 1082 -31.85 32.21 2.99
N ILE A 1083 -30.89 32.98 2.50
CA ILE A 1083 -30.84 34.44 2.48
C ILE A 1083 -30.99 34.84 1.02
N CYS A 1084 -31.95 35.71 0.74
CA CYS A 1084 -32.26 36.24 -0.57
C CYS A 1084 -32.07 37.76 -0.56
N SER A 1085 -31.33 38.29 -1.52
CA SER A 1085 -31.00 39.71 -1.62
C SER A 1085 -31.00 40.15 -3.07
N ASP A 1086 -31.63 41.29 -3.36
CA ASP A 1086 -31.63 41.89 -4.70
C ASP A 1086 -30.20 42.28 -5.14
N ASP A 1087 -29.36 42.74 -4.19
CA ASP A 1087 -27.98 43.20 -4.44
C ASP A 1087 -26.91 42.10 -4.34
N HIS A 1088 -27.19 41.01 -3.63
CA HIS A 1088 -26.21 39.97 -3.28
C HIS A 1088 -26.63 38.55 -3.68
N GLY A 1089 -27.80 38.38 -4.31
CA GLY A 1089 -28.32 37.10 -4.76
C GLY A 1089 -28.67 36.15 -3.62
N TYR A 1090 -28.27 34.88 -3.75
CA TYR A 1090 -28.60 33.84 -2.79
C TYR A 1090 -27.39 33.42 -1.95
N SER A 1091 -27.63 33.12 -0.68
CA SER A 1091 -26.69 32.38 0.17
C SER A 1091 -27.44 31.56 1.21
N VAL A 1092 -26.87 30.46 1.70
CA VAL A 1092 -27.44 29.70 2.82
C VAL A 1092 -26.64 29.94 4.10
N ARG A 1093 -27.31 29.82 5.26
CA ARG A 1093 -26.70 29.92 6.58
C ARG A 1093 -27.24 28.88 7.56
N HIS A 1094 -26.34 28.24 8.31
CA HIS A 1094 -26.62 27.33 9.42
C HIS A 1094 -25.40 27.31 10.37
N CYS A 1095 -25.60 27.15 11.69
CA CYS A 1095 -24.54 27.23 12.71
C CYS A 1095 -23.62 28.46 12.57
N GLY A 1096 -24.17 29.61 12.16
CA GLY A 1096 -23.42 30.85 11.90
C GLY A 1096 -22.58 30.85 10.61
N THR A 1097 -22.38 29.70 9.97
CA THR A 1097 -21.62 29.56 8.72
C THR A 1097 -22.49 29.97 7.54
N GLN A 1098 -22.02 30.91 6.71
CA GLN A 1098 -22.73 31.39 5.52
C GLN A 1098 -21.97 31.05 4.22
N THR A 1099 -22.70 30.48 3.25
CA THR A 1099 -22.17 30.00 1.97
C THR A 1099 -22.96 30.62 0.81
N PRO A 1100 -22.32 31.37 -0.13
CA PRO A 1100 -22.99 31.94 -1.30
C PRO A 1100 -23.42 30.87 -2.31
N ILE A 1101 -24.48 31.15 -3.08
CA ILE A 1101 -25.05 30.24 -4.08
C ILE A 1101 -25.05 30.94 -5.44
N MET A 1102 -24.29 30.38 -6.39
CA MET A 1102 -24.23 30.86 -7.77
C MET A 1102 -25.47 30.40 -8.54
N SER A 1103 -26.49 31.26 -8.62
CA SER A 1103 -27.71 31.09 -9.42
C SER A 1103 -28.28 32.46 -9.81
N SER A 1104 -29.11 32.51 -10.87
CA SER A 1104 -29.81 33.73 -11.27
C SER A 1104 -30.92 34.07 -10.28
N VAL A 1105 -31.01 35.36 -9.91
CA VAL A 1105 -31.99 35.85 -8.93
C VAL A 1105 -33.40 35.75 -9.53
N SER A 1106 -34.28 35.05 -8.81
CA SER A 1106 -35.73 35.13 -9.02
C SER A 1106 -36.35 35.68 -7.75
N HIS A 1107 -37.27 36.63 -7.90
CA HIS A 1107 -38.07 37.13 -6.79
C HIS A 1107 -39.09 36.10 -6.26
N ARG A 1108 -39.05 34.85 -6.73
CA ARG A 1108 -39.88 33.73 -6.25
C ARG A 1108 -39.02 32.49 -5.97
N VAL A 1109 -39.17 31.95 -4.76
CA VAL A 1109 -38.43 30.79 -4.25
C VAL A 1109 -39.42 29.75 -3.74
N SER A 1110 -39.14 28.47 -4.00
CA SER A 1110 -39.83 27.35 -3.37
C SER A 1110 -38.96 26.70 -2.29
N VAL A 1111 -39.62 26.15 -1.28
CA VAL A 1111 -39.01 25.34 -0.23
C VAL A 1111 -39.72 23.98 -0.23
N TYR A 1112 -38.94 22.92 -0.17
CA TYR A 1112 -39.41 21.55 0.04
C TYR A 1112 -38.70 20.98 1.27
N VAL A 1113 -39.47 20.48 2.24
CA VAL A 1113 -38.93 19.71 3.36
C VAL A 1113 -39.48 18.29 3.31
N ASP A 1114 -38.60 17.33 3.56
CA ASP A 1114 -38.94 15.94 3.82
C ASP A 1114 -38.43 15.63 5.23
N CYS A 1115 -39.30 15.78 6.23
CA CYS A 1115 -38.89 15.62 7.63
C CYS A 1115 -38.44 14.17 7.93
N PRO A 1116 -39.16 13.11 7.49
CA PRO A 1116 -38.71 11.73 7.65
C PRO A 1116 -37.37 11.40 6.96
N ALA A 1117 -37.12 11.92 5.75
CA ALA A 1117 -35.82 11.72 5.07
C ALA A 1117 -34.71 12.66 5.58
N GLY A 1118 -35.03 13.60 6.48
CA GLY A 1118 -34.06 14.52 7.04
C GLY A 1118 -33.53 15.57 6.05
N THR A 1119 -34.35 16.00 5.07
CA THR A 1119 -33.90 16.93 4.02
C THR A 1119 -34.70 18.22 3.96
N LEU A 1120 -34.01 19.33 3.67
CA LEU A 1120 -34.61 20.64 3.39
C LEU A 1120 -33.95 21.21 2.13
N SER A 1121 -34.73 21.31 1.06
CA SER A 1121 -34.30 21.80 -0.25
C SER A 1121 -34.92 23.17 -0.58
N PHE A 1122 -34.14 24.02 -1.22
CA PHE A 1122 -34.55 25.32 -1.75
C PHE A 1122 -34.38 25.35 -3.26
N TYR A 1123 -35.33 25.94 -4.00
CA TYR A 1123 -35.27 26.10 -5.45
C TYR A 1123 -35.71 27.52 -5.86
N SER A 1124 -35.00 28.12 -6.81
CA SER A 1124 -35.44 29.33 -7.52
C SER A 1124 -36.55 28.94 -8.48
N VAL A 1125 -37.66 29.69 -8.51
CA VAL A 1125 -38.80 29.42 -9.40
C VAL A 1125 -38.72 30.35 -10.60
N SER A 1126 -38.67 29.79 -11.81
CA SER A 1126 -38.59 30.57 -13.06
C SER A 1126 -39.39 29.88 -14.16
N SER A 1127 -40.39 30.57 -14.72
CA SER A 1127 -41.28 30.03 -15.78
C SER A 1127 -41.83 28.64 -15.44
N ASP A 1128 -42.34 28.49 -14.21
CA ASP A 1128 -42.79 27.24 -13.58
C ASP A 1128 -41.77 26.09 -13.46
N SER A 1129 -40.52 26.29 -13.90
CA SER A 1129 -39.41 25.38 -13.62
C SER A 1129 -38.81 25.64 -12.23
N LEU A 1130 -38.37 24.55 -11.58
CA LEU A 1130 -37.67 24.60 -10.29
C LEU A 1130 -36.17 24.41 -10.49
N ILE A 1131 -35.39 25.46 -10.22
CA ILE A 1131 -33.92 25.44 -10.31
C ILE A 1131 -33.35 25.25 -8.91
N HIS A 1132 -32.76 24.09 -8.63
CA HIS A 1132 -32.18 23.77 -7.32
C HIS A 1132 -31.11 24.79 -6.88
N LEU A 1133 -31.21 25.25 -5.63
CA LEU A 1133 -30.27 26.18 -5.00
C LEU A 1133 -29.41 25.49 -3.94
N HIS A 1134 -30.04 24.75 -3.03
CA HIS A 1134 -29.35 24.05 -1.94
C HIS A 1134 -30.22 22.94 -1.34
N THR A 1135 -29.59 21.96 -0.69
CA THR A 1135 -30.26 20.99 0.19
C THR A 1135 -29.43 20.78 1.45
N PHE A 1136 -30.00 21.10 2.62
CA PHE A 1136 -29.48 20.66 3.91
C PHE A 1136 -29.89 19.20 4.15
N ARG A 1137 -29.02 18.44 4.84
CA ARG A 1137 -29.33 17.13 5.40
C ARG A 1137 -29.07 17.15 6.91
N THR A 1138 -30.04 16.70 7.70
CA THR A 1138 -30.03 16.72 9.17
C THR A 1138 -31.01 15.67 9.69
N THR A 1139 -30.97 15.32 10.98
CA THR A 1139 -32.06 14.56 11.61
C THR A 1139 -32.97 15.53 12.34
N PHE A 1140 -34.21 15.69 11.89
CA PHE A 1140 -35.19 16.55 12.57
C PHE A 1140 -35.73 15.84 13.82
N THR A 1141 -35.46 16.40 15.00
CA THR A 1141 -35.77 15.76 16.30
C THR A 1141 -37.12 16.18 16.89
N GLU A 1142 -37.68 17.29 16.42
CA GLU A 1142 -38.99 17.82 16.82
C GLU A 1142 -39.64 18.55 15.62
N PRO A 1143 -40.94 18.91 15.67
CA PRO A 1143 -41.61 19.60 14.58
C PRO A 1143 -40.91 20.92 14.18
N VAL A 1144 -40.84 21.17 12.88
CA VAL A 1144 -40.10 22.30 12.31
C VAL A 1144 -41.03 23.35 11.71
N TYR A 1145 -40.76 24.61 12.00
CA TYR A 1145 -41.63 25.75 11.72
C TYR A 1145 -40.98 26.64 10.66
N PRO A 1146 -41.64 26.88 9.50
CA PRO A 1146 -41.17 27.86 8.53
C PRO A 1146 -41.09 29.25 9.16
N GLY A 1147 -40.02 29.98 8.90
CA GLY A 1147 -39.74 31.29 9.50
C GLY A 1147 -39.21 32.27 8.49
N PHE A 1148 -39.43 33.56 8.77
CA PHE A 1148 -38.98 34.65 7.90
C PHE A 1148 -38.28 35.74 8.70
N TRP A 1149 -37.15 36.24 8.18
CA TRP A 1149 -36.57 37.52 8.59
C TRP A 1149 -36.75 38.53 7.45
N VAL A 1150 -37.04 39.79 7.77
CA VAL A 1150 -37.27 40.84 6.76
C VAL A 1150 -36.40 42.05 7.09
N CYS A 1151 -35.63 42.53 6.11
CA CYS A 1151 -34.88 43.78 6.25
C CYS A 1151 -35.78 45.01 6.08
N HIS A 1152 -35.31 46.19 6.49
CA HIS A 1152 -36.05 47.44 6.27
C HIS A 1152 -36.29 47.67 4.76
N GLY A 1153 -37.45 48.22 4.41
CA GLY A 1153 -37.89 48.37 3.01
C GLY A 1153 -38.15 47.06 2.24
N SER A 1154 -37.94 45.88 2.87
CA SER A 1154 -38.07 44.58 2.23
C SER A 1154 -39.43 43.93 2.53
N SER A 1155 -39.81 42.92 1.73
CA SER A 1155 -41.06 42.19 1.94
C SER A 1155 -40.98 40.74 1.48
N VAL A 1156 -41.75 39.85 2.12
CA VAL A 1156 -41.97 38.45 1.71
C VAL A 1156 -43.46 38.14 1.70
N SER A 1157 -43.92 37.30 0.77
CA SER A 1157 -45.33 36.96 0.55
C SER A 1157 -45.50 35.47 0.27
N LEU A 1158 -46.44 34.81 0.94
CA LEU A 1158 -46.82 33.43 0.68
C LEU A 1158 -47.65 33.32 -0.61
N CYS A 1159 -47.19 32.51 -1.56
CA CYS A 1159 -47.91 32.28 -2.82
C CYS A 1159 -49.16 31.39 -2.59
N PRO A 1160 -50.25 31.58 -3.35
CA PRO A 1160 -51.23 30.51 -3.58
C PRO A 1160 -50.62 29.44 -4.52
N LEU A 1161 -51.01 28.18 -4.32
CA LEU A 1161 -50.54 26.97 -5.02
C LEU A 1161 -51.68 25.98 -5.22
#